data_AF-A0A846BKK5-F1
#
_entry.id   AF-A0A846BKK5-F1
#
_cell.length_a   1.000
_cell.length_b   1.000
_cell.length_c   1.000
_cell.angle_alpha   90.00
_cell.angle_beta   90.00
_cell.angle_gamma   90.00
#
_symmetry.space_group_name_H-M   'P 1'
#
loop_
_entity.id
_entity.type
_entity.pdbx_description
1 polymer ?
#
loop_
_entity_poly.entity_id
_entity_poly.type
_entity_poly.pdbx_seq_one_letter_code
_entity_poly.pdbx_strand_id
1 'polypeptide(L)'
;MWNETGMSRGYEFQELSRAKGYFAIAPEQGIYSFLATLSHSEHHLLIGLDGTKANIQRLLGDCQPKQKLTAYFTSTTPNCSLAQLQQSGICDHFGMPSQIDFIQLDQMPLSDTGEINRQQLAGVHLGLSSSEERKPDHQIERQLVEIFQEVLNLNSIGIHDNFFEIGGDSILSIQVVSRAKNSGIEITPKQVFQNQTIAELARVANTTTVRVNAQQGIVTGVAPLTPIQHWFLAENPPAAHYFNQSVLLQISNDIKPDLMEKALEKLLSHHDALRLRFPSPASEYQQINQGLDDTLPFTVIDLLSTPRHLQQQTIEQIATEFQASLNLSTGLLMQVVMFNLGSEVDARLLVIIHHLAVDGVSWRILLSDLATIYQQLIAKKTIKLSPKTTAFIDWSEKLNNYAQSETSTQELDYWLNQPWSQISPLPVDYTQTQSENTVSNAGQVSVKLSVEETRDLLGSVNEAYNTQINDILLSALAISSAEWTGNSTILIDLEGHGREELFEDVDLSRTVGWFTSLFPVLLQLPTDDKLASVIKSIKEQLRAIPNRGIGYGILRYLCKDTAVNQQIQSIPTPEISFNYLGQFDQVTSQTGWKLASESTGANQSSKQTRNHLLNIICLVVDGELQIDWIYSSSLHTSATVDNLAQRYVKNLKSIIEHCQSEDAFGYTPSDFPDAQLNQLELDELLESLDK
;
A
#
# COMPACT_ATOMS: atom_id res chain seq x y z
N MET A 1 33.65 -40.70 48.27
CA MET A 1 34.85 -41.54 48.42
C MET A 1 34.47 -42.93 47.91
N TRP A 2 35.34 -43.51 47.07
CA TRP A 2 35.22 -44.74 46.27
C TRP A 2 34.67 -44.51 44.85
N ASN A 3 35.38 -44.61 43.72
CA ASN A 3 36.75 -44.97 43.34
C ASN A 3 37.47 -46.01 44.20
N GLU A 4 37.31 -47.29 43.86
CA GLU A 4 38.42 -48.26 43.78
C GLU A 4 37.90 -49.61 43.24
N THR A 5 38.64 -50.20 42.30
CA THR A 5 38.59 -51.59 41.77
C THR A 5 37.92 -51.93 40.44
N GLY A 6 37.60 -50.95 39.61
CA GLY A 6 37.98 -51.05 38.20
C GLY A 6 37.29 -52.04 37.25
N MET A 7 37.77 -51.94 36.01
CA MET A 7 37.32 -52.60 34.77
C MET A 7 36.01 -52.01 34.22
N SER A 8 36.01 -50.97 33.37
CA SER A 8 36.78 -50.71 32.14
C SER A 8 36.56 -51.76 31.05
N ARG A 9 36.21 -51.25 29.84
CA ARG A 9 36.60 -51.74 28.51
C ARG A 9 35.66 -52.71 27.78
N GLY A 10 34.93 -52.15 26.83
CA GLY A 10 35.14 -52.56 25.44
C GLY A 10 36.11 -51.58 24.78
N TYR A 11 37.42 -51.86 24.84
CA TYR A 11 38.48 -51.04 24.25
C TYR A 11 38.38 -50.98 22.71
N GLU A 12 37.76 -52.00 22.10
CA GLU A 12 37.57 -52.07 20.64
C GLU A 12 36.61 -51.00 20.10
N PHE A 13 35.57 -50.60 20.84
CA PHE A 13 34.62 -49.60 20.35
C PHE A 13 35.21 -48.18 20.34
N GLN A 14 36.07 -47.87 21.30
CA GLN A 14 36.76 -46.58 21.39
C GLN A 14 37.87 -46.43 20.34
N GLU A 15 38.58 -47.50 19.99
CA GLU A 15 39.55 -47.45 18.88
C GLU A 15 38.87 -47.42 17.51
N LEU A 16 37.77 -48.16 17.30
CA LEU A 16 36.99 -48.08 16.05
C LEU A 16 36.39 -46.67 15.83
N SER A 17 35.96 -46.03 16.91
CA SER A 17 35.41 -44.66 16.87
C SER A 17 36.52 -43.62 16.64
N ARG A 18 37.69 -43.75 17.28
CA ARG A 18 38.86 -42.88 17.04
C ARG A 18 39.50 -43.07 15.67
N ALA A 19 39.57 -44.30 15.16
CA ALA A 19 40.05 -44.59 13.81
C ALA A 19 39.12 -44.04 12.71
N LYS A 20 37.87 -43.71 13.06
CA LYS A 20 36.90 -43.00 12.22
C LYS A 20 36.69 -41.53 12.60
N GLY A 21 37.50 -40.97 13.51
CA GLY A 21 37.51 -39.53 13.83
C GLY A 21 36.59 -39.06 14.96
N TYR A 22 35.96 -39.94 15.73
CA TYR A 22 35.04 -39.56 16.82
C TYR A 22 35.74 -39.58 18.21
N PHE A 23 35.53 -38.51 19.01
CA PHE A 23 35.95 -38.41 20.42
C PHE A 23 34.74 -38.12 21.31
N ALA A 24 34.72 -38.68 22.53
CA ALA A 24 33.59 -38.60 23.45
C ALA A 24 33.89 -37.71 24.68
N ILE A 25 32.95 -36.85 25.04
CA ILE A 25 32.93 -36.11 26.32
C ILE A 25 31.51 -36.24 26.90
N ALA A 26 31.43 -36.74 28.14
CA ALA A 26 30.22 -37.05 28.93
C ALA A 26 29.33 -38.23 28.44
N PRO A 27 29.68 -39.49 28.77
CA PRO A 27 29.02 -40.69 28.26
C PRO A 27 27.70 -41.09 28.96
N GLU A 28 27.22 -40.33 29.96
CA GLU A 28 26.10 -40.79 30.81
C GLU A 28 24.69 -40.42 30.31
N GLN A 29 24.55 -39.62 29.25
CA GLN A 29 23.23 -39.11 28.81
C GLN A 29 22.89 -39.33 27.33
N GLY A 30 23.70 -40.08 26.57
CA GLY A 30 23.32 -40.52 25.21
C GLY A 30 23.22 -39.43 24.14
N ILE A 31 23.86 -38.28 24.34
CA ILE A 31 23.83 -37.16 23.40
C ILE A 31 25.19 -37.01 22.72
N TYR A 32 25.20 -37.02 21.37
CA TYR A 32 26.42 -36.89 20.56
C TYR A 32 26.36 -35.59 19.73
N SER A 33 27.26 -34.64 20.05
CA SER A 33 27.72 -33.45 19.26
C SER A 33 26.73 -32.32 18.90
N PHE A 34 27.16 -31.07 19.16
CA PHE A 34 26.50 -29.78 18.84
C PHE A 34 27.45 -28.84 18.05
N LEU A 35 26.93 -27.99 17.16
CA LEU A 35 27.72 -27.01 16.39
C LEU A 35 26.95 -25.69 16.21
N ALA A 36 27.42 -24.53 16.72
CA ALA A 36 26.69 -23.24 16.71
C ALA A 36 27.47 -22.00 16.18
N THR A 37 26.77 -21.00 15.60
CA THR A 37 27.27 -19.83 14.82
C THR A 37 27.02 -18.44 15.48
N LEU A 38 27.80 -17.40 15.21
CA LEU A 38 27.42 -15.97 15.40
C LEU A 38 28.02 -15.12 14.28
N SER A 39 27.34 -14.07 13.81
CA SER A 39 27.73 -13.30 12.62
C SER A 39 28.33 -11.92 12.92
N HIS A 40 29.49 -11.60 12.33
CA HIS A 40 29.61 -10.47 11.41
C HIS A 40 30.92 -10.49 10.59
N SER A 41 30.76 -10.21 9.29
CA SER A 41 31.77 -10.10 8.22
C SER A 41 32.46 -11.41 7.81
N GLU A 42 32.71 -11.55 6.49
CA GLU A 42 32.94 -12.76 5.68
C GLU A 42 34.09 -13.74 6.06
N HIS A 43 34.41 -13.93 7.34
CA HIS A 43 35.35 -14.95 7.80
C HIS A 43 34.70 -15.84 8.87
N HIS A 44 34.41 -17.10 8.51
CA HIS A 44 33.87 -18.09 9.44
C HIS A 44 34.98 -18.62 10.38
N LEU A 45 34.97 -18.22 11.65
CA LEU A 45 35.78 -18.87 12.68
C LEU A 45 35.02 -20.07 13.26
N LEU A 46 35.67 -21.23 13.30
CA LEU A 46 35.04 -22.50 13.68
C LEU A 46 35.64 -23.00 14.99
N ILE A 47 34.83 -23.01 16.05
CA ILE A 47 35.26 -23.45 17.38
C ILE A 47 34.68 -24.84 17.66
N GLY A 48 35.55 -25.83 17.83
CA GLY A 48 35.22 -27.04 18.56
C GLY A 48 35.51 -26.79 20.04
N LEU A 49 34.50 -26.83 20.91
CA LEU A 49 34.72 -26.69 22.34
C LEU A 49 34.85 -28.06 22.99
N ASP A 50 36.08 -28.42 23.34
CA ASP A 50 36.38 -29.15 24.56
C ASP A 50 36.64 -28.10 25.64
N GLY A 51 35.67 -27.81 26.53
CA GLY A 51 35.77 -26.68 27.43
C GLY A 51 34.66 -26.55 28.48
N THR A 52 34.97 -25.85 29.58
CA THR A 52 34.11 -25.70 30.77
C THR A 52 32.99 -24.66 30.57
N LYS A 53 31.91 -24.77 31.38
CA LYS A 53 30.70 -23.89 31.39
C LYS A 53 31.00 -22.39 31.28
N ALA A 54 32.13 -21.92 31.82
CA ALA A 54 32.53 -20.52 31.81
C ALA A 54 32.88 -19.98 30.40
N ASN A 55 33.41 -20.81 29.51
CA ASN A 55 33.78 -20.38 28.15
C ASN A 55 32.55 -20.17 27.27
N ILE A 56 31.49 -20.96 27.49
CA ILE A 56 30.21 -20.87 26.76
C ILE A 56 29.45 -19.62 27.20
N GLN A 57 29.40 -19.34 28.51
CA GLN A 57 28.74 -18.14 29.05
C GLN A 57 29.42 -16.83 28.60
N ARG A 58 30.74 -16.85 28.41
CA ARG A 58 31.47 -15.70 27.85
C ARG A 58 31.09 -15.44 26.39
N LEU A 59 30.97 -16.50 25.59
CA LEU A 59 30.62 -16.38 24.17
C LEU A 59 29.17 -15.89 23.97
N LEU A 60 28.25 -16.35 24.82
CA LEU A 60 26.86 -15.87 24.85
C LEU A 60 26.75 -14.42 25.34
N GLY A 61 27.63 -13.98 26.24
CA GLY A 61 27.72 -12.59 26.68
C GLY A 61 28.32 -11.63 25.65
N ASP A 62 29.05 -12.16 24.66
CA ASP A 62 29.63 -11.39 23.56
C ASP A 62 28.68 -11.30 22.33
N CYS A 63 27.52 -11.99 22.36
CA CYS A 63 26.48 -11.90 21.32
C CYS A 63 25.73 -10.56 21.38
N GLN A 64 25.58 -9.89 20.24
CA GLN A 64 24.68 -8.75 20.10
C GLN A 64 23.21 -9.23 20.02
N PRO A 65 22.21 -8.43 20.45
CA PRO A 65 20.79 -8.82 20.45
C PRO A 65 20.22 -9.30 19.10
N LYS A 66 20.87 -8.93 17.98
CA LYS A 66 20.47 -9.28 16.60
C LYS A 66 21.22 -10.48 16.00
N GLN A 67 22.17 -11.09 16.71
CA GLN A 67 22.91 -12.26 16.23
C GLN A 67 22.20 -13.57 16.61
N LYS A 68 21.81 -14.39 15.63
CA LYS A 68 21.23 -15.73 15.85
C LYS A 68 22.31 -16.81 15.89
N LEU A 69 22.20 -17.71 16.87
CA LEU A 69 23.05 -18.90 17.04
C LEU A 69 22.41 -20.14 16.45
N THR A 70 23.07 -20.87 15.54
CA THR A 70 22.46 -22.06 14.93
C THR A 70 23.15 -23.36 15.34
N ALA A 71 22.57 -24.11 16.29
CA ALA A 71 23.07 -25.38 16.82
C ALA A 71 22.66 -26.62 15.97
N TYR A 72 23.60 -27.23 15.23
CA TYR A 72 23.39 -28.50 14.53
C TYR A 72 23.62 -29.70 15.46
N PHE A 73 22.73 -30.68 15.45
CA PHE A 73 22.85 -31.90 16.25
C PHE A 73 22.35 -33.13 15.51
N THR A 74 22.77 -34.33 15.93
CA THR A 74 22.24 -35.61 15.43
C THR A 74 21.52 -36.35 16.55
N SER A 75 20.37 -36.95 16.25
CA SER A 75 19.60 -37.74 17.22
C SER A 75 19.05 -39.01 16.58
N THR A 76 18.95 -40.08 17.37
CA THR A 76 18.29 -41.33 16.97
C THR A 76 16.77 -41.23 16.96
N THR A 77 16.22 -40.15 17.53
CA THR A 77 14.79 -39.84 17.49
C THR A 77 14.54 -38.83 16.37
N PRO A 78 13.79 -39.18 15.30
CA PRO A 78 13.50 -38.24 14.22
C PRO A 78 12.60 -37.09 14.70
N ASN A 79 12.87 -35.88 14.24
CA ASN A 79 12.12 -34.65 14.54
C ASN A 79 11.99 -34.35 16.04
N CYS A 80 13.14 -34.28 16.72
CA CYS A 80 13.21 -33.95 18.13
C CYS A 80 12.66 -32.54 18.38
N SER A 81 11.62 -32.41 19.21
CA SER A 81 11.00 -31.12 19.49
C SER A 81 11.81 -30.32 20.51
N LEU A 82 11.62 -28.99 20.52
CA LEU A 82 12.25 -28.09 21.48
C LEU A 82 11.97 -28.51 22.94
N ALA A 83 10.76 -29.01 23.23
CA ALA A 83 10.39 -29.52 24.55
C ALA A 83 11.20 -30.76 24.97
N GLN A 84 11.58 -31.61 24.00
CA GLN A 84 12.43 -32.78 24.26
C GLN A 84 13.90 -32.38 24.49
N LEU A 85 14.38 -31.35 23.78
CA LEU A 85 15.71 -30.76 24.01
C LEU A 85 15.81 -30.02 25.35
N GLN A 86 14.74 -29.39 25.80
CA GLN A 86 14.66 -28.78 27.14
C GLN A 86 14.72 -29.84 28.25
N GLN A 87 14.02 -30.97 28.06
CA GLN A 87 14.03 -32.07 29.02
C GLN A 87 15.37 -32.80 29.11
N SER A 88 16.22 -32.72 28.07
CA SER A 88 17.54 -33.34 28.08
C SER A 88 18.60 -32.52 28.82
N GLY A 89 18.24 -31.39 29.45
CA GLY A 89 19.15 -30.54 30.23
C GLY A 89 20.15 -29.73 29.39
N ILE A 90 19.96 -29.71 28.06
CA ILE A 90 20.78 -28.91 27.13
C ILE A 90 20.54 -27.42 27.38
N CYS A 91 19.28 -26.99 27.46
CA CYS A 91 18.93 -25.58 27.64
C CYS A 91 19.45 -25.01 28.97
N ASP A 92 19.59 -25.84 30.00
CA ASP A 92 20.15 -25.46 31.31
C ASP A 92 21.65 -25.13 31.25
N HIS A 93 22.36 -25.58 30.21
CA HIS A 93 23.77 -25.26 29.99
C HIS A 93 23.99 -23.93 29.26
N PHE A 94 23.02 -23.45 28.48
CA PHE A 94 23.17 -22.28 27.59
C PHE A 94 22.42 -21.03 28.06
N GLY A 95 21.53 -21.09 29.06
CA GLY A 95 20.65 -19.95 29.35
C GLY A 95 19.59 -19.78 28.26
N MET A 96 18.61 -18.90 28.49
CA MET A 96 17.31 -18.92 27.80
C MET A 96 17.34 -18.98 26.24
N PRO A 97 16.35 -19.63 25.59
CA PRO A 97 16.47 -20.17 24.22
C PRO A 97 16.11 -19.21 23.08
N SER A 98 15.73 -17.96 23.33
CA SER A 98 15.16 -17.07 22.30
C SER A 98 16.15 -16.62 21.21
N GLN A 99 17.43 -17.00 21.32
CA GLN A 99 18.50 -16.59 20.40
C GLN A 99 19.24 -17.78 19.72
N ILE A 100 18.82 -19.04 19.95
CA ILE A 100 19.48 -20.23 19.38
C ILE A 100 18.50 -21.09 18.55
N ASP A 101 18.73 -21.23 17.25
CA ASP A 101 18.06 -22.15 16.34
C ASP A 101 18.69 -23.55 16.43
N PHE A 102 17.90 -24.61 16.62
CA PHE A 102 18.40 -25.99 16.69
C PHE A 102 18.04 -26.76 15.42
N ILE A 103 19.03 -27.30 14.71
CA ILE A 103 18.84 -28.05 13.45
C ILE A 103 19.24 -29.52 13.65
N GLN A 104 18.27 -30.42 13.53
CA GLN A 104 18.54 -31.86 13.54
C GLN A 104 19.02 -32.32 12.17
N LEU A 105 20.16 -33.02 12.15
CA LEU A 105 20.69 -33.71 10.98
C LEU A 105 20.58 -35.23 11.16
N ASP A 106 20.32 -35.94 10.07
CA ASP A 106 20.36 -37.41 10.07
C ASP A 106 21.77 -37.93 10.36
N GLN A 107 22.78 -37.28 9.76
CA GLN A 107 24.20 -37.52 10.02
C GLN A 107 24.99 -36.21 9.82
N MET A 108 26.07 -36.03 10.58
CA MET A 108 26.99 -34.91 10.36
C MET A 108 27.70 -35.08 9.01
N PRO A 109 27.67 -34.08 8.11
CA PRO A 109 28.36 -34.18 6.82
C PRO A 109 29.87 -34.12 7.08
N LEU A 110 30.59 -35.12 6.56
CA LEU A 110 32.04 -35.23 6.68
C LEU A 110 32.71 -35.07 5.32
N SER A 111 33.92 -34.52 5.29
CA SER A 111 34.82 -34.53 4.15
C SER A 111 35.42 -35.93 3.96
N ASP A 112 36.09 -36.16 2.82
CA ASP A 112 36.81 -37.41 2.54
C ASP A 112 37.95 -37.70 3.55
N THR A 113 38.33 -36.71 4.38
CA THR A 113 39.32 -36.82 5.45
C THR A 113 38.70 -37.11 6.83
N GLY A 114 37.37 -37.21 6.94
CA GLY A 114 36.66 -37.48 8.19
C GLY A 114 36.46 -36.25 9.09
N GLU A 115 36.74 -35.04 8.60
CA GLU A 115 36.43 -33.78 9.28
C GLU A 115 35.06 -33.26 8.86
N ILE A 116 34.43 -32.39 9.66
CA ILE A 116 33.12 -31.82 9.32
C ILE A 116 33.21 -30.98 8.04
N ASN A 117 32.38 -31.32 7.04
CA ASN A 117 32.27 -30.58 5.78
C ASN A 117 31.43 -29.31 5.97
N ARG A 118 32.12 -28.22 6.26
CA ARG A 118 31.55 -26.89 6.56
C ARG A 118 30.76 -26.29 5.40
N GLN A 119 31.15 -26.57 4.15
CA GLN A 119 30.43 -26.07 2.97
C GLN A 119 29.09 -26.80 2.78
N GLN A 120 29.03 -28.10 3.08
CA GLN A 120 27.77 -28.84 3.07
C GLN A 120 26.84 -28.40 4.21
N LEU A 121 27.36 -28.08 5.41
CA LEU A 121 26.56 -27.49 6.48
C LEU A 121 25.99 -26.10 6.10
N ALA A 122 26.80 -25.23 5.49
CA ALA A 122 26.33 -23.94 5.01
C ALA A 122 25.25 -24.07 3.91
N GLY A 123 25.35 -25.10 3.06
CA GLY A 123 24.34 -25.42 2.05
C GLY A 123 23.00 -25.89 2.62
N VAL A 124 22.99 -26.50 3.82
CA VAL A 124 21.75 -26.87 4.54
C VAL A 124 21.00 -25.60 5.00
N HIS A 125 21.73 -24.57 5.44
CA HIS A 125 21.16 -23.29 5.87
C HIS A 125 20.54 -22.48 4.71
N LEU A 126 21.12 -22.52 3.51
CA LEU A 126 20.56 -21.85 2.32
C LEU A 126 19.22 -22.43 1.84
N GLY A 127 18.88 -23.65 2.27
CA GLY A 127 17.55 -24.24 2.06
C GLY A 127 16.55 -23.95 3.19
N LEU A 128 17.00 -23.33 4.29
CA LEU A 128 16.25 -23.10 5.54
C LEU A 128 16.09 -21.61 5.87
N SER A 129 16.44 -20.69 4.98
CA SER A 129 16.24 -19.24 5.13
C SER A 129 14.86 -18.77 4.67
N SER A 130 13.84 -19.60 4.89
CA SER A 130 12.49 -19.12 5.19
C SER A 130 12.34 -19.41 6.68
N SER A 131 11.69 -18.52 7.44
CA SER A 131 11.07 -18.92 8.71
C SER A 131 10.46 -20.31 8.54
N GLU A 132 10.38 -21.15 9.59
CA GLU A 132 9.60 -22.39 9.49
C GLU A 132 8.18 -22.00 9.04
N GLU A 133 7.98 -21.99 7.72
CA GLU A 133 6.76 -21.65 7.04
C GLU A 133 5.91 -22.85 7.38
N ARG A 134 5.13 -22.71 8.45
CA ARG A 134 3.90 -23.45 8.59
C ARG A 134 3.22 -23.28 7.24
N LYS A 135 3.29 -24.34 6.43
CA LYS A 135 2.62 -24.36 5.15
C LYS A 135 1.16 -24.07 5.45
N PRO A 136 0.47 -23.28 4.61
CA PRO A 136 -0.94 -23.03 4.82
C PRO A 136 -1.69 -24.37 4.89
N ASP A 137 -2.10 -24.74 6.11
CA ASP A 137 -2.74 -26.01 6.43
C ASP A 137 -4.23 -25.91 6.11
N HIS A 138 -4.78 -24.69 6.18
CA HIS A 138 -6.18 -24.40 5.91
C HIS A 138 -6.40 -23.84 4.50
N GLN A 139 -7.53 -24.22 3.88
CA GLN A 139 -7.90 -23.75 2.54
C GLN A 139 -7.93 -22.21 2.43
N ILE A 140 -8.40 -21.53 3.49
CA ILE A 140 -8.44 -20.06 3.56
C ILE A 140 -7.03 -19.48 3.52
N GLU A 141 -6.08 -20.03 4.29
CA GLU A 141 -4.69 -19.57 4.29
C GLU A 141 -4.07 -19.70 2.89
N ARG A 142 -4.33 -20.81 2.17
CA ARG A 142 -3.82 -21.01 0.80
C ARG A 142 -4.35 -19.98 -0.19
N GLN A 143 -5.65 -19.74 -0.15
CA GLN A 143 -6.29 -18.75 -1.03
C GLN A 143 -5.83 -17.33 -0.70
N LEU A 144 -5.66 -16.99 0.58
CA LEU A 144 -5.13 -15.69 0.99
C LEU A 144 -3.67 -15.51 0.55
N VAL A 145 -2.84 -16.56 0.62
CA VAL A 145 -1.47 -16.53 0.07
C VAL A 145 -1.49 -16.22 -1.43
N GLU A 146 -2.31 -16.93 -2.22
CA GLU A 146 -2.45 -16.67 -3.66
C GLU A 146 -2.90 -15.22 -3.94
N ILE A 147 -3.90 -14.74 -3.20
CA ILE A 147 -4.41 -13.36 -3.34
C ILE A 147 -3.33 -12.33 -2.99
N PHE A 148 -2.60 -12.53 -1.89
CA PHE A 148 -1.54 -11.62 -1.47
C PHE A 148 -0.40 -11.61 -2.50
N GLN A 149 0.01 -12.77 -3.02
CA GLN A 149 1.05 -12.88 -4.04
C GLN A 149 0.66 -12.13 -5.31
N GLU A 150 -0.59 -12.27 -5.77
CA GLU A 150 -1.07 -11.56 -6.96
C GLU A 150 -1.25 -10.05 -6.73
N VAL A 151 -1.72 -9.64 -5.55
CA VAL A 151 -1.94 -8.23 -5.23
C VAL A 151 -0.63 -7.52 -4.93
N LEU A 152 0.36 -8.16 -4.29
CA LEU A 152 1.66 -7.54 -3.99
C LEU A 152 2.69 -7.80 -5.10
N ASN A 153 2.35 -8.62 -6.10
CA ASN A 153 3.25 -9.07 -7.16
C ASN A 153 4.53 -9.72 -6.62
N LEU A 154 4.38 -10.58 -5.59
CA LEU A 154 5.47 -11.29 -4.93
C LEU A 154 5.44 -12.79 -5.28
N ASN A 155 6.63 -13.39 -5.43
CA ASN A 155 6.76 -14.80 -5.80
C ASN A 155 6.43 -15.77 -4.64
N SER A 156 6.68 -15.36 -3.40
CA SER A 156 6.50 -16.17 -2.19
C SER A 156 6.13 -15.24 -1.03
N ILE A 157 5.17 -15.67 -0.22
CA ILE A 157 4.72 -14.96 0.99
C ILE A 157 4.47 -16.02 2.08
N GLY A 158 5.07 -15.81 3.24
CA GLY A 158 4.84 -16.59 4.44
C GLY A 158 3.53 -16.18 5.12
N ILE A 159 2.88 -17.12 5.81
CA ILE A 159 1.60 -16.82 6.48
C ILE A 159 1.71 -15.83 7.65
N HIS A 160 2.93 -15.56 8.10
CA HIS A 160 3.28 -14.65 9.20
C HIS A 160 3.91 -13.34 8.72
N ASP A 161 4.05 -13.15 7.41
CA ASP A 161 4.55 -11.90 6.87
C ASP A 161 3.52 -10.79 7.11
N ASN A 162 3.97 -9.67 7.66
CA ASN A 162 3.12 -8.50 7.87
C ASN A 162 2.84 -7.82 6.54
N PHE A 163 1.56 -7.68 6.19
CA PHE A 163 1.09 -7.09 4.94
C PHE A 163 1.72 -5.72 4.63
N PHE A 164 1.89 -4.84 5.61
CA PHE A 164 2.41 -3.49 5.40
C PHE A 164 3.94 -3.44 5.32
N GLU A 165 4.62 -4.40 5.93
CA GLU A 165 6.08 -4.54 5.87
C GLU A 165 6.55 -5.12 4.53
N ILE A 166 5.67 -5.85 3.82
CA ILE A 166 5.97 -6.45 2.51
C ILE A 166 5.44 -5.64 1.32
N GLY A 167 5.13 -4.36 1.49
CA GLY A 167 4.68 -3.48 0.40
C GLY A 167 3.18 -3.27 0.29
N GLY A 168 2.39 -3.74 1.26
CA GLY A 168 0.97 -3.48 1.34
C GLY A 168 0.66 -2.04 1.72
N ASP A 169 -0.42 -1.50 1.14
CA ASP A 169 -0.95 -0.17 1.45
C ASP A 169 -2.48 -0.21 1.59
N SER A 170 -3.09 0.94 1.90
CA SER A 170 -4.54 1.05 2.05
C SER A 170 -5.32 0.66 0.78
N ILE A 171 -4.82 1.02 -0.41
CA ILE A 171 -5.47 0.68 -1.68
C ILE A 171 -5.36 -0.83 -1.96
N LEU A 172 -4.20 -1.43 -1.68
CA LEU A 172 -3.97 -2.86 -1.82
C LEU A 172 -4.82 -3.66 -0.84
N SER A 173 -5.04 -3.17 0.38
CA SER A 173 -5.95 -3.83 1.33
C SER A 173 -7.38 -3.97 0.78
N ILE A 174 -7.88 -2.95 0.07
CA ILE A 174 -9.19 -2.97 -0.58
C ILE A 174 -9.21 -3.98 -1.73
N GLN A 175 -8.11 -4.09 -2.49
CA GLN A 175 -7.99 -5.10 -3.54
C GLN A 175 -7.99 -6.53 -2.98
N VAL A 176 -7.24 -6.77 -1.90
CA VAL A 176 -7.20 -8.06 -1.18
C VAL A 176 -8.61 -8.45 -0.76
N VAL A 177 -9.35 -7.54 -0.11
CA VAL A 177 -10.72 -7.79 0.32
C VAL A 177 -11.63 -8.14 -0.85
N SER A 178 -11.55 -7.36 -1.93
CA SER A 178 -12.33 -7.58 -3.15
C SER A 178 -12.09 -8.97 -3.76
N ARG A 179 -10.84 -9.44 -3.82
CA ARG A 179 -10.48 -10.75 -4.34
C ARG A 179 -10.78 -11.90 -3.38
N ALA A 180 -10.56 -11.70 -2.09
CA ALA A 180 -10.94 -12.65 -1.05
C ALA A 180 -12.44 -12.95 -1.14
N LYS A 181 -13.26 -11.92 -1.29
CA LYS A 181 -14.70 -12.06 -1.45
C LYS A 181 -15.09 -12.85 -2.71
N ASN A 182 -14.40 -12.61 -3.83
CA ASN A 182 -14.60 -13.39 -5.07
C ASN A 182 -14.28 -14.89 -4.89
N SER A 183 -13.37 -15.19 -3.96
CA SER A 183 -12.99 -16.56 -3.57
C SER A 183 -13.87 -17.14 -2.45
N GLY A 184 -14.90 -16.40 -2.00
CA GLY A 184 -15.80 -16.82 -0.93
C GLY A 184 -15.26 -16.58 0.49
N ILE A 185 -14.25 -15.73 0.64
CA ILE A 185 -13.64 -15.35 1.92
C ILE A 185 -14.10 -13.92 2.28
N GLU A 186 -14.87 -13.79 3.34
CA GLU A 186 -15.37 -12.51 3.84
C GLU A 186 -14.39 -11.94 4.87
N ILE A 187 -13.68 -10.89 4.47
CA ILE A 187 -12.82 -10.06 5.32
C ILE A 187 -13.10 -8.58 5.04
N THR A 188 -12.74 -7.67 5.95
CA THR A 188 -12.92 -6.22 5.77
C THR A 188 -11.56 -5.50 5.73
N PRO A 189 -11.44 -4.32 5.07
CA PRO A 189 -10.23 -3.51 5.15
C PRO A 189 -9.73 -3.30 6.59
N LYS A 190 -10.62 -2.99 7.53
CA LYS A 190 -10.28 -2.82 8.96
C LYS A 190 -9.67 -4.08 9.55
N GLN A 191 -10.17 -5.26 9.19
CA GLN A 191 -9.58 -6.52 9.62
C GLN A 191 -8.16 -6.70 9.09
N VAL A 192 -7.84 -6.26 7.87
CA VAL A 192 -6.47 -6.27 7.31
C VAL A 192 -5.53 -5.36 8.12
N PHE A 193 -6.01 -4.21 8.61
CA PHE A 193 -5.22 -3.34 9.49
C PHE A 193 -5.02 -3.91 10.90
N GLN A 194 -6.02 -4.64 11.42
CA GLN A 194 -5.99 -5.21 12.77
C GLN A 194 -5.30 -6.59 12.85
N ASN A 195 -5.33 -7.35 11.75
CA ASN A 195 -4.79 -8.70 11.62
C ASN A 195 -3.87 -8.67 10.42
N GLN A 196 -2.62 -8.27 10.65
CA GLN A 196 -1.72 -7.85 9.57
C GLN A 196 -1.06 -9.03 8.85
N THR A 197 -1.24 -10.25 9.38
CA THR A 197 -0.72 -11.49 8.79
C THR A 197 -1.84 -12.39 8.25
N ILE A 198 -1.52 -13.23 7.27
CA ILE A 198 -2.47 -14.22 6.70
C ILE A 198 -2.99 -15.17 7.79
N ALA A 199 -2.13 -15.59 8.72
CA ALA A 199 -2.49 -16.48 9.81
C ALA A 199 -3.52 -15.86 10.76
N GLU A 200 -3.45 -14.55 11.01
CA GLU A 200 -4.43 -13.83 11.83
C GLU A 200 -5.72 -13.58 11.04
N LEU A 201 -5.61 -13.15 9.78
CA LEU A 201 -6.76 -12.95 8.90
C LEU A 201 -7.59 -14.21 8.73
N ALA A 202 -6.95 -15.37 8.57
CA ALA A 202 -7.64 -16.64 8.45
C ALA A 202 -8.49 -16.98 9.68
N ARG A 203 -8.15 -16.47 10.88
CA ARG A 203 -8.94 -16.69 12.12
C ARG A 203 -10.19 -15.81 12.17
N VAL A 204 -10.14 -14.62 11.59
CA VAL A 204 -11.26 -13.66 11.59
C VAL A 204 -12.07 -13.70 10.27
N ALA A 205 -11.58 -14.41 9.25
CA ALA A 205 -12.29 -14.63 8.00
C ALA A 205 -13.66 -15.28 8.23
N ASN A 206 -14.68 -14.79 7.53
CA ASN A 206 -16.07 -15.24 7.60
C ASN A 206 -16.74 -15.11 8.98
N THR A 207 -16.14 -14.35 9.92
CA THR A 207 -16.76 -14.07 11.22
C THR A 207 -17.78 -12.92 11.14
N THR A 208 -17.68 -12.07 10.12
CA THR A 208 -18.59 -10.96 9.89
C THR A 208 -19.94 -11.47 9.38
N THR A 209 -20.97 -11.43 10.23
CA THR A 209 -22.32 -11.94 9.90
C THR A 209 -23.18 -10.95 9.10
N VAL A 210 -22.72 -9.72 8.87
CA VAL A 210 -23.52 -8.68 8.20
C VAL A 210 -23.41 -8.85 6.68
N ARG A 211 -24.42 -9.49 6.08
CA ARG A 211 -24.55 -9.56 4.63
C ARG A 211 -25.04 -8.22 4.08
N VAL A 212 -24.16 -7.50 3.41
CA VAL A 212 -24.54 -6.32 2.63
C VAL A 212 -25.45 -6.76 1.48
N ASN A 213 -26.73 -6.41 1.54
CA ASN A 213 -27.71 -6.75 0.52
C ASN A 213 -27.74 -5.67 -0.57
N ALA A 214 -26.71 -5.66 -1.42
CA ALA A 214 -26.60 -4.72 -2.52
C ALA A 214 -27.57 -5.05 -3.67
N GLN A 215 -28.14 -4.01 -4.29
CA GLN A 215 -29.02 -4.14 -5.44
C GLN A 215 -28.25 -4.67 -6.66
N GLN A 216 -28.63 -5.86 -7.14
CA GLN A 216 -27.94 -6.52 -8.26
C GLN A 216 -28.42 -6.05 -9.65
N GLY A 217 -29.59 -5.41 -9.71
CA GLY A 217 -30.13 -4.83 -10.95
C GLY A 217 -29.49 -3.49 -11.31
N ILE A 218 -30.00 -2.86 -12.37
CA ILE A 218 -29.68 -1.46 -12.69
C ILE A 218 -30.28 -0.60 -11.58
N VAL A 219 -29.42 0.16 -10.91
CA VAL A 219 -29.84 1.13 -9.91
C VAL A 219 -30.08 2.46 -10.62
N THR A 220 -31.22 3.10 -10.34
CA THR A 220 -31.55 4.44 -10.81
C THR A 220 -32.13 5.26 -9.66
N GLY A 221 -31.99 6.59 -9.72
CA GLY A 221 -32.53 7.47 -8.68
C GLY A 221 -31.79 8.78 -8.57
N VAL A 222 -32.31 9.64 -7.70
CA VAL A 222 -31.72 10.95 -7.35
C VAL A 222 -31.14 10.82 -5.95
N ALA A 223 -29.94 11.35 -5.74
CA ALA A 223 -29.27 11.37 -4.45
C ALA A 223 -28.58 12.72 -4.19
N PRO A 224 -28.34 13.08 -2.92
CA PRO A 224 -27.49 14.21 -2.57
C PRO A 224 -26.08 14.00 -3.12
N LEU A 225 -25.29 15.07 -3.20
CA LEU A 225 -23.87 14.97 -3.52
C LEU A 225 -23.07 14.43 -2.33
N THR A 226 -21.96 13.77 -2.62
CA THR A 226 -20.92 13.45 -1.64
C THR A 226 -20.03 14.68 -1.37
N PRO A 227 -19.22 14.70 -0.29
CA PRO A 227 -18.39 15.85 0.05
C PRO A 227 -17.46 16.29 -1.08
N ILE A 228 -16.81 15.34 -1.76
CA ILE A 228 -15.87 15.64 -2.84
C ILE A 228 -16.57 16.20 -4.09
N GLN A 229 -17.79 15.76 -4.35
CA GLN A 229 -18.60 16.31 -5.44
C GLN A 229 -19.04 17.75 -5.12
N HIS A 230 -19.34 18.08 -3.86
CA HIS A 230 -19.59 19.45 -3.42
C HIS A 230 -18.35 20.34 -3.62
N TRP A 231 -17.18 19.89 -3.16
CA TRP A 231 -15.91 20.59 -3.38
C TRP A 231 -15.68 20.88 -4.87
N PHE A 232 -15.79 19.86 -5.72
CA PHE A 232 -15.54 20.02 -7.15
C PHE A 232 -16.47 21.01 -7.83
N LEU A 233 -17.79 20.91 -7.58
CA LEU A 233 -18.79 21.76 -8.23
C LEU A 233 -18.77 23.22 -7.71
N ALA A 234 -18.30 23.44 -6.48
CA ALA A 234 -18.11 24.79 -5.94
C ALA A 234 -16.93 25.52 -6.62
N GLU A 235 -15.84 24.81 -6.90
CA GLU A 235 -14.58 25.41 -7.35
C GLU A 235 -14.44 25.51 -8.89
N ASN A 236 -15.24 24.77 -9.70
CA ASN A 236 -14.99 24.60 -11.14
C ASN A 236 -16.04 25.12 -12.16
N PRO A 237 -16.79 26.22 -11.92
CA PRO A 237 -18.01 26.52 -12.70
C PRO A 237 -17.91 27.02 -14.17
N PRO A 238 -16.77 27.33 -14.82
CA PRO A 238 -16.80 27.51 -16.29
C PRO A 238 -16.39 26.25 -17.09
N ALA A 239 -15.80 25.23 -16.47
CA ALA A 239 -15.23 24.08 -17.17
C ALA A 239 -15.52 22.71 -16.53
N ALA A 240 -16.48 22.62 -15.61
CA ALA A 240 -16.79 21.41 -14.86
C ALA A 240 -17.05 20.15 -15.72
N HIS A 241 -17.40 20.29 -17.01
CA HIS A 241 -17.57 19.16 -17.92
C HIS A 241 -16.27 18.50 -18.38
N TYR A 242 -15.15 19.22 -18.30
CA TYR A 242 -13.87 18.81 -18.81
C TYR A 242 -12.88 18.64 -17.66
N PHE A 243 -13.15 17.63 -16.83
CA PHE A 243 -12.31 17.23 -15.71
C PHE A 243 -12.34 15.71 -15.58
N ASN A 244 -11.49 15.05 -16.36
CA ASN A 244 -11.58 13.63 -16.61
C ASN A 244 -10.34 12.90 -16.12
N GLN A 245 -10.47 11.59 -15.95
CA GLN A 245 -9.36 10.67 -15.95
C GLN A 245 -9.43 9.78 -17.20
N SER A 246 -8.27 9.34 -17.67
CA SER A 246 -8.21 8.45 -18.82
C SER A 246 -7.03 7.51 -18.77
N VAL A 247 -7.18 6.39 -19.47
CA VAL A 247 -6.12 5.40 -19.68
C VAL A 247 -6.07 5.06 -21.16
N LEU A 248 -4.86 4.97 -21.71
CA LEU A 248 -4.63 4.46 -23.06
C LEU A 248 -3.99 3.09 -22.97
N LEU A 249 -4.69 2.08 -23.47
CA LEU A 249 -4.25 0.69 -23.41
C LEU A 249 -3.73 0.24 -24.77
N GLN A 250 -2.60 -0.44 -24.78
CA GLN A 250 -2.15 -1.26 -25.88
C GLN A 250 -2.88 -2.60 -25.81
N ILE A 251 -3.67 -2.89 -26.84
CA ILE A 251 -4.50 -4.08 -26.96
C ILE A 251 -4.17 -4.83 -28.25
N SER A 252 -4.24 -6.16 -28.22
CA SER A 252 -4.00 -6.99 -29.41
C SER A 252 -4.90 -6.56 -30.58
N ASN A 253 -4.36 -6.59 -31.78
CA ASN A 253 -5.09 -6.18 -32.99
C ASN A 253 -6.16 -7.19 -33.45
N ASP A 254 -6.23 -8.36 -32.82
CA ASP A 254 -7.30 -9.33 -33.01
C ASP A 254 -8.56 -9.02 -32.18
N ILE A 255 -8.52 -7.94 -31.38
CA ILE A 255 -9.71 -7.46 -30.67
C ILE A 255 -10.82 -7.11 -31.67
N LYS A 256 -12.01 -7.67 -31.43
CA LYS A 256 -13.18 -7.50 -32.29
C LYS A 256 -14.03 -6.34 -31.77
N PRO A 257 -14.23 -5.27 -32.56
CA PRO A 257 -15.05 -4.13 -32.15
C PRO A 257 -16.45 -4.53 -31.66
N ASP A 258 -17.16 -5.42 -32.36
CA ASP A 258 -18.51 -5.87 -31.98
C ASP A 258 -18.56 -6.58 -30.61
N LEU A 259 -17.46 -7.23 -30.20
CA LEU A 259 -17.37 -7.87 -28.87
C LEU A 259 -16.99 -6.85 -27.81
N MET A 260 -16.17 -5.87 -28.14
CA MET A 260 -15.85 -4.75 -27.25
C MET A 260 -17.09 -3.91 -26.97
N GLU A 261 -17.90 -3.64 -27.99
CA GLU A 261 -19.19 -2.96 -27.88
C GLU A 261 -20.11 -3.65 -26.85
N LYS A 262 -20.29 -4.97 -26.97
CA LYS A 262 -21.06 -5.79 -26.01
C LYS A 262 -20.44 -5.82 -24.62
N ALA A 263 -19.11 -5.79 -24.54
CA ALA A 263 -18.42 -5.75 -23.26
C ALA A 263 -18.69 -4.43 -22.53
N LEU A 264 -18.67 -3.30 -23.25
CA LEU A 264 -18.98 -1.98 -22.73
C LEU A 264 -20.45 -1.84 -22.33
N GLU A 265 -21.39 -2.36 -23.12
CA GLU A 265 -22.80 -2.41 -22.75
C GLU A 265 -23.00 -3.13 -21.40
N LYS A 266 -22.33 -4.28 -21.23
CA LYS A 266 -22.39 -5.03 -19.98
C LYS A 266 -21.70 -4.30 -18.83
N LEU A 267 -20.54 -3.69 -19.06
CA LEU A 267 -19.80 -2.92 -18.07
C LEU A 267 -20.66 -1.74 -17.56
N LEU A 268 -21.26 -1.00 -18.48
CA LEU A 268 -22.21 0.07 -18.17
C LEU A 268 -23.35 -0.50 -17.35
N SER A 269 -24.02 -1.59 -17.75
CA SER A 269 -25.13 -2.14 -16.96
C SER A 269 -24.76 -2.55 -15.52
N HIS A 270 -23.49 -2.91 -15.29
CA HIS A 270 -23.01 -3.40 -14.01
C HIS A 270 -22.58 -2.26 -13.07
N HIS A 271 -21.88 -1.25 -13.60
CA HIS A 271 -21.29 -0.16 -12.82
C HIS A 271 -22.10 1.12 -12.92
N ASP A 272 -22.86 1.40 -11.86
CA ASP A 272 -23.86 2.47 -11.87
C ASP A 272 -23.29 3.88 -12.01
N ALA A 273 -22.13 4.14 -11.40
CA ALA A 273 -21.56 5.49 -11.39
C ALA A 273 -21.21 6.02 -12.80
N LEU A 274 -20.97 5.13 -13.77
CA LEU A 274 -20.73 5.51 -15.18
C LEU A 274 -21.94 6.18 -15.84
N ARG A 275 -23.12 6.07 -15.23
CA ARG A 275 -24.38 6.66 -15.69
C ARG A 275 -24.89 7.79 -14.79
N LEU A 276 -24.03 8.30 -13.90
CA LEU A 276 -24.36 9.52 -13.15
C LEU A 276 -24.56 10.70 -14.10
N ARG A 277 -25.37 11.64 -13.65
CA ARG A 277 -25.60 12.95 -14.26
C ARG A 277 -25.68 13.97 -13.15
N PHE A 278 -25.20 15.17 -13.43
CA PHE A 278 -25.21 16.32 -12.54
C PHE A 278 -25.91 17.47 -13.28
N PRO A 279 -27.24 17.40 -13.42
CA PRO A 279 -27.99 18.48 -14.03
C PRO A 279 -27.79 19.74 -13.19
N SER A 280 -27.37 20.82 -13.84
CA SER A 280 -27.34 22.14 -13.21
C SER A 280 -28.78 22.68 -13.09
N PRO A 281 -29.25 23.11 -11.90
CA PRO A 281 -29.92 24.42 -11.86
C PRO A 281 -29.79 25.22 -10.54
N ALA A 282 -30.27 26.48 -10.60
CA ALA A 282 -30.03 27.66 -9.77
C ALA A 282 -30.15 27.61 -8.22
N SER A 283 -30.38 26.47 -7.55
CA SER A 283 -30.54 26.47 -6.08
C SER A 283 -29.99 25.27 -5.31
N GLU A 284 -29.91 24.05 -5.87
CA GLU A 284 -29.33 22.88 -5.18
C GLU A 284 -28.75 21.89 -6.19
N TYR A 285 -27.45 21.57 -6.08
CA TYR A 285 -26.85 20.51 -6.89
C TYR A 285 -27.29 19.12 -6.37
N GLN A 286 -27.67 18.24 -7.29
CA GLN A 286 -27.99 16.84 -7.02
C GLN A 286 -27.28 15.95 -8.04
N GLN A 287 -27.11 14.68 -7.71
CA GLN A 287 -26.68 13.66 -8.66
C GLN A 287 -27.85 12.74 -9.01
N ILE A 288 -27.92 12.34 -10.27
CA ILE A 288 -28.93 11.43 -10.78
C ILE A 288 -28.23 10.24 -11.42
N ASN A 289 -28.52 9.05 -10.93
CA ASN A 289 -28.10 7.81 -11.56
C ASN A 289 -29.17 7.39 -12.58
N GLN A 290 -28.81 7.46 -13.86
CA GLN A 290 -29.73 7.16 -14.96
C GLN A 290 -29.77 5.66 -15.28
N GLY A 291 -30.82 5.26 -15.98
CA GLY A 291 -30.86 3.97 -16.66
C GLY A 291 -29.82 3.89 -17.79
N LEU A 292 -29.82 2.80 -18.55
CA LEU A 292 -28.99 2.70 -19.75
C LEU A 292 -29.46 3.69 -20.80
N ASP A 293 -28.51 4.40 -21.41
CA ASP A 293 -28.73 5.21 -22.60
C ASP A 293 -28.86 4.30 -23.83
N ASP A 294 -29.63 4.74 -24.84
CA ASP A 294 -29.72 4.04 -26.13
C ASP A 294 -28.39 4.10 -26.92
N THR A 295 -27.58 5.13 -26.65
CA THR A 295 -26.30 5.37 -27.33
C THR A 295 -25.15 4.81 -26.50
N LEU A 296 -24.36 3.90 -27.08
CA LEU A 296 -23.15 3.39 -26.45
C LEU A 296 -21.95 4.34 -26.68
N PRO A 297 -21.15 4.66 -25.65
CA PRO A 297 -19.95 5.49 -25.77
C PRO A 297 -18.75 4.76 -26.41
N PHE A 298 -18.91 4.22 -27.61
CA PHE A 298 -17.84 3.48 -28.31
C PHE A 298 -17.63 3.97 -29.74
N THR A 299 -16.40 4.34 -30.06
CA THR A 299 -16.00 4.77 -31.41
C THR A 299 -14.75 4.01 -31.87
N VAL A 300 -14.74 3.58 -33.12
CA VAL A 300 -13.54 3.01 -33.77
C VAL A 300 -12.98 4.01 -34.78
N ILE A 301 -11.68 4.27 -34.70
CA ILE A 301 -10.97 5.19 -35.58
C ILE A 301 -9.88 4.42 -36.31
N ASP A 302 -9.94 4.45 -37.64
CA ASP A 302 -8.96 3.79 -38.48
C ASP A 302 -7.82 4.75 -38.84
N LEU A 303 -6.60 4.43 -38.39
CA LEU A 303 -5.37 5.17 -38.67
C LEU A 303 -4.42 4.39 -39.59
N LEU A 304 -4.92 3.36 -40.29
CA LEU A 304 -4.15 2.55 -41.25
C LEU A 304 -3.45 3.38 -42.33
N SER A 305 -4.11 4.42 -42.84
CA SER A 305 -3.57 5.31 -43.89
C SER A 305 -2.74 6.46 -43.33
N THR A 306 -2.73 6.67 -42.01
CA THR A 306 -1.96 7.71 -41.35
C THR A 306 -0.49 7.30 -41.29
N PRO A 307 0.47 8.13 -41.76
CA PRO A 307 1.89 7.83 -41.67
C PRO A 307 2.32 7.55 -40.22
N ARG A 308 3.11 6.48 -39.98
CA ARG A 308 3.51 6.05 -38.62
C ARG A 308 4.08 7.19 -37.75
N HIS A 309 4.89 8.08 -38.31
CA HIS A 309 5.46 9.22 -37.58
C HIS A 309 4.44 10.28 -37.15
N LEU A 310 3.23 10.28 -37.73
CA LEU A 310 2.13 11.18 -37.36
C LEU A 310 1.08 10.50 -36.47
N GLN A 311 1.11 9.16 -36.33
CA GLN A 311 0.07 8.42 -35.61
C GLN A 311 -0.03 8.85 -34.14
N GLN A 312 1.10 8.99 -33.43
CA GLN A 312 1.12 9.43 -32.04
C GLN A 312 0.47 10.81 -31.86
N GLN A 313 0.86 11.80 -32.67
CA GLN A 313 0.28 13.14 -32.64
C GLN A 313 -1.22 13.12 -33.00
N THR A 314 -1.60 12.27 -33.96
CA THR A 314 -3.02 12.12 -34.37
C THR A 314 -3.87 11.53 -33.25
N ILE A 315 -3.35 10.50 -32.55
CA ILE A 315 -4.01 9.91 -31.38
C ILE A 315 -4.22 10.97 -30.30
N GLU A 316 -3.19 11.74 -29.97
CA GLU A 316 -3.27 12.79 -28.94
C GLU A 316 -4.28 13.89 -29.28
N GLN A 317 -4.32 14.34 -30.54
CA GLN A 317 -5.28 15.34 -30.98
C GLN A 317 -6.72 14.82 -30.83
N ILE A 318 -6.98 13.61 -31.34
CA ILE A 318 -8.30 13.00 -31.25
C ILE A 318 -8.69 12.73 -29.81
N ALA A 319 -7.75 12.23 -28.99
CA ALA A 319 -7.96 12.00 -27.57
C ALA A 319 -8.41 13.30 -26.88
N THR A 320 -7.74 14.43 -27.16
CA THR A 320 -8.10 15.76 -26.64
C THR A 320 -9.51 16.19 -27.07
N GLU A 321 -9.94 15.87 -28.29
CA GLU A 321 -11.31 16.15 -28.77
C GLU A 321 -12.36 15.34 -27.98
N PHE A 322 -12.14 14.04 -27.79
CA PHE A 322 -13.04 13.19 -27.00
C PHE A 322 -13.05 13.56 -25.52
N GLN A 323 -11.89 13.93 -24.97
CA GLN A 323 -11.74 14.43 -23.62
C GLN A 323 -12.64 15.67 -23.38
N ALA A 324 -12.70 16.58 -24.35
CA ALA A 324 -13.55 17.78 -24.28
C ALA A 324 -15.05 17.52 -24.55
N SER A 325 -15.45 16.29 -24.90
CA SER A 325 -16.80 15.98 -25.38
C SER A 325 -17.81 15.57 -24.28
N LEU A 326 -17.33 15.25 -23.07
CA LEU A 326 -18.20 14.82 -21.98
C LEU A 326 -19.13 15.94 -21.53
N ASN A 327 -20.32 15.59 -21.02
CA ASN A 327 -21.29 16.56 -20.55
C ASN A 327 -22.01 16.04 -19.30
N LEU A 328 -21.78 16.71 -18.18
CA LEU A 328 -22.32 16.31 -16.87
C LEU A 328 -23.84 16.36 -16.80
N SER A 329 -24.47 17.30 -17.51
CA SER A 329 -25.90 17.57 -17.37
C SER A 329 -26.73 16.56 -18.16
N THR A 330 -26.40 16.36 -19.44
CA THR A 330 -27.25 15.62 -20.39
C THR A 330 -26.50 14.56 -21.18
N GLY A 331 -25.16 14.51 -21.12
CA GLY A 331 -24.36 13.60 -21.94
C GLY A 331 -23.71 12.48 -21.14
N LEU A 332 -22.93 11.67 -21.84
CA LEU A 332 -22.22 10.52 -21.25
C LEU A 332 -21.08 11.01 -20.35
N LEU A 333 -20.83 10.30 -19.25
CA LEU A 333 -19.65 10.49 -18.40
C LEU A 333 -18.47 9.62 -18.81
N MET A 334 -18.62 8.83 -19.87
CA MET A 334 -17.61 7.92 -20.37
C MET A 334 -17.55 7.98 -21.89
N GLN A 335 -16.36 7.87 -22.46
CA GLN A 335 -16.09 7.68 -23.88
C GLN A 335 -15.01 6.62 -24.06
N VAL A 336 -15.19 5.73 -25.02
CA VAL A 336 -14.19 4.71 -25.39
C VAL A 336 -13.87 4.82 -26.86
N VAL A 337 -12.59 4.95 -27.16
CA VAL A 337 -12.08 5.12 -28.53
C VAL A 337 -11.07 4.02 -28.82
N MET A 338 -11.37 3.18 -29.81
CA MET A 338 -10.44 2.18 -30.31
C MET A 338 -9.74 2.71 -31.56
N PHE A 339 -8.41 2.85 -31.51
CA PHE A 339 -7.60 3.21 -32.66
C PHE A 339 -7.05 1.95 -33.33
N ASN A 340 -7.45 1.71 -34.57
CA ASN A 340 -6.88 0.66 -35.40
C ASN A 340 -5.61 1.18 -36.10
N LEU A 341 -4.46 0.59 -35.74
CA LEU A 341 -3.15 0.92 -36.32
C LEU A 341 -2.71 -0.10 -37.40
N GLY A 342 -3.55 -1.11 -37.66
CA GLY A 342 -3.32 -2.16 -38.66
C GLY A 342 -2.91 -3.52 -38.11
N SER A 343 -2.69 -4.48 -39.01
CA SER A 343 -2.48 -5.89 -38.65
C SER A 343 -1.07 -6.23 -38.14
N GLU A 344 -0.13 -5.28 -38.22
CA GLU A 344 1.26 -5.47 -37.76
C GLU A 344 1.54 -4.85 -36.40
N VAL A 345 0.63 -4.01 -35.90
CA VAL A 345 0.81 -3.24 -34.67
C VAL A 345 -0.42 -3.44 -33.79
N ASP A 346 -0.20 -3.59 -32.49
CA ASP A 346 -1.29 -3.62 -31.52
C ASP A 346 -2.14 -2.35 -31.63
N ALA A 347 -3.46 -2.51 -31.49
CA ALA A 347 -4.38 -1.40 -31.45
C ALA A 347 -4.22 -0.58 -30.16
N ARG A 348 -4.89 0.57 -30.10
CA ARG A 348 -5.03 1.35 -28.86
C ARG A 348 -6.48 1.42 -28.43
N LEU A 349 -6.73 1.31 -27.13
CA LEU A 349 -8.05 1.52 -26.52
C LEU A 349 -7.93 2.65 -25.49
N LEU A 350 -8.46 3.81 -25.84
CA LEU A 350 -8.57 4.95 -24.95
C LEU A 350 -9.90 4.85 -24.20
N VAL A 351 -9.83 4.87 -22.87
CA VAL A 351 -11.00 4.94 -22.01
C VAL A 351 -10.94 6.26 -21.26
N ILE A 352 -11.96 7.10 -21.44
CA ILE A 352 -12.10 8.41 -20.80
C ILE A 352 -13.32 8.36 -19.91
N ILE A 353 -13.17 8.77 -18.65
CA ILE A 353 -14.27 8.86 -17.70
C ILE A 353 -14.18 10.18 -16.95
N HIS A 354 -15.30 10.88 -16.80
CA HIS A 354 -15.35 12.09 -15.98
C HIS A 354 -15.01 11.76 -14.53
N HIS A 355 -14.15 12.57 -13.88
CA HIS A 355 -13.62 12.22 -12.57
C HIS A 355 -14.70 12.09 -11.49
N LEU A 356 -15.82 12.82 -11.60
CA LEU A 356 -17.02 12.63 -10.76
C LEU A 356 -17.59 11.19 -10.69
N ALA A 357 -17.23 10.31 -11.63
CA ALA A 357 -17.71 8.94 -11.72
C ALA A 357 -16.62 7.88 -11.44
N VAL A 358 -15.36 8.27 -11.27
CA VAL A 358 -14.23 7.33 -11.17
C VAL A 358 -13.14 7.84 -10.24
N ASP A 359 -12.50 6.92 -9.54
CA ASP A 359 -11.28 7.15 -8.77
C ASP A 359 -10.22 6.07 -9.07
N GLY A 360 -9.04 6.18 -8.44
CA GLY A 360 -7.95 5.22 -8.63
C GLY A 360 -8.33 3.76 -8.33
N VAL A 361 -9.19 3.51 -7.34
CA VAL A 361 -9.68 2.15 -7.02
C VAL A 361 -10.65 1.65 -8.10
N SER A 362 -11.54 2.53 -8.57
CA SER A 362 -12.53 2.27 -9.60
C SER A 362 -11.89 1.85 -10.91
N TRP A 363 -10.77 2.46 -11.32
CA TRP A 363 -10.03 2.04 -12.52
C TRP A 363 -9.61 0.58 -12.48
N ARG A 364 -9.16 0.09 -11.32
CA ARG A 364 -8.73 -1.30 -11.16
C ARG A 364 -9.91 -2.27 -11.35
N ILE A 365 -11.07 -1.92 -10.78
CA ILE A 365 -12.33 -2.67 -10.92
C ILE A 365 -12.79 -2.66 -12.38
N LEU A 366 -12.84 -1.49 -13.00
CA LEU A 366 -13.36 -1.30 -14.36
C LEU A 366 -12.52 -2.04 -15.40
N LEU A 367 -11.19 -1.94 -15.33
CA LEU A 367 -10.29 -2.60 -16.28
C LEU A 367 -10.30 -4.11 -16.11
N SER A 368 -10.31 -4.61 -14.86
CA SER A 368 -10.43 -6.04 -14.57
C SER A 368 -11.75 -6.63 -15.07
N ASP A 369 -12.87 -5.95 -14.82
CA ASP A 369 -14.19 -6.39 -15.26
C ASP A 369 -14.33 -6.33 -16.78
N LEU A 370 -13.83 -5.26 -17.43
CA LEU A 370 -13.86 -5.13 -18.89
C LEU A 370 -13.09 -6.26 -19.57
N ALA A 371 -11.87 -6.56 -19.10
CA ALA A 371 -11.08 -7.68 -19.59
C ALA A 371 -11.79 -9.03 -19.36
N THR A 372 -12.36 -9.24 -18.18
CA THR A 372 -13.10 -10.46 -17.83
C THR A 372 -14.30 -10.68 -18.74
N ILE A 373 -15.13 -9.64 -18.94
CA ILE A 373 -16.30 -9.70 -19.84
C ILE A 373 -15.83 -10.07 -21.25
N TYR A 374 -14.80 -9.38 -21.75
CA TYR A 374 -14.31 -9.58 -23.10
C TYR A 374 -13.75 -11.00 -23.32
N GLN A 375 -12.99 -11.53 -22.35
CA GLN A 375 -12.51 -12.92 -22.38
C GLN A 375 -13.65 -13.94 -22.37
N GLN A 376 -14.68 -13.73 -21.54
CA GLN A 376 -15.86 -14.60 -21.50
C GLN A 376 -16.63 -14.58 -22.83
N LEU A 377 -16.74 -13.41 -23.48
CA LEU A 377 -17.35 -13.25 -24.80
C LEU A 377 -16.56 -13.99 -25.89
N ILE A 378 -15.23 -13.87 -25.92
CA ILE A 378 -14.38 -14.62 -26.85
C ILE A 378 -14.55 -16.13 -26.64
N ALA A 379 -14.56 -16.57 -25.39
CA ALA A 379 -14.76 -17.97 -25.02
C ALA A 379 -16.21 -18.46 -25.22
N LYS A 380 -17.12 -17.59 -25.69
CA LYS A 380 -18.56 -17.86 -25.87
C LYS A 380 -19.22 -18.38 -24.58
N LYS A 381 -18.73 -17.94 -23.43
CA LYS A 381 -19.30 -18.23 -22.11
C LYS A 381 -20.35 -17.18 -21.78
N THR A 382 -21.29 -17.53 -20.91
CA THR A 382 -22.21 -16.54 -20.31
C THR A 382 -21.42 -15.53 -19.51
N ILE A 383 -21.72 -14.24 -19.69
CA ILE A 383 -21.03 -13.19 -18.94
C ILE A 383 -21.44 -13.26 -17.47
N LYS A 384 -20.47 -13.52 -16.60
CA LYS A 384 -20.62 -13.57 -15.14
C LYS A 384 -19.52 -12.75 -14.49
N LEU A 385 -19.93 -11.63 -13.94
CA LEU A 385 -19.11 -10.81 -13.04
C LEU A 385 -19.41 -11.16 -11.59
N SER A 386 -18.53 -10.71 -10.70
CA SER A 386 -18.78 -10.71 -9.27
C SER A 386 -20.04 -9.90 -8.94
N PRO A 387 -20.77 -10.24 -7.86
CA PRO A 387 -21.94 -9.48 -7.44
C PRO A 387 -21.62 -8.00 -7.19
N LYS A 388 -22.60 -7.13 -7.44
CA LYS A 388 -22.49 -5.70 -7.12
C LYS A 388 -22.41 -5.50 -5.61
N THR A 389 -21.67 -4.48 -5.19
CA THR A 389 -21.61 -3.97 -3.83
C THR A 389 -22.50 -2.72 -3.69
N THR A 390 -22.45 -2.01 -2.56
CA THR A 390 -23.30 -0.84 -2.27
C THR A 390 -23.29 0.15 -3.44
N ALA A 391 -24.45 0.61 -3.90
CA ALA A 391 -24.47 1.59 -4.98
C ALA A 391 -23.90 2.93 -4.50
N PHE A 392 -23.25 3.67 -5.41
CA PHE A 392 -22.65 4.97 -5.07
C PHE A 392 -23.69 5.99 -4.54
N ILE A 393 -24.91 5.96 -5.07
CA ILE A 393 -25.99 6.83 -4.60
C ILE A 393 -26.47 6.47 -3.19
N ASP A 394 -26.53 5.18 -2.85
CA ASP A 394 -26.90 4.70 -1.51
C ASP A 394 -25.81 5.12 -0.49
N TRP A 395 -24.54 5.06 -0.89
CA TRP A 395 -23.43 5.59 -0.10
C TRP A 395 -23.58 7.09 0.17
N SER A 396 -23.93 7.87 -0.86
CA SER A 396 -24.14 9.30 -0.71
C SER A 396 -25.28 9.63 0.27
N GLU A 397 -26.41 8.90 0.18
CA GLU A 397 -27.52 9.06 1.12
C GLU A 397 -27.11 8.73 2.56
N LYS A 398 -26.34 7.64 2.75
CA LYS A 398 -25.83 7.27 4.08
C LYS A 398 -24.90 8.32 4.66
N LEU A 399 -23.98 8.88 3.87
CA LEU A 399 -23.11 9.98 4.30
C LEU A 399 -23.94 11.22 4.71
N ASN A 400 -24.93 11.59 3.90
CA ASN A 400 -25.79 12.73 4.19
C ASN A 400 -26.60 12.55 5.48
N ASN A 401 -27.08 11.33 5.76
CA ASN A 401 -27.77 11.00 7.01
C ASN A 401 -26.80 10.99 8.20
N TYR A 402 -25.60 10.42 8.03
CA TYR A 402 -24.55 10.41 9.06
C TYR A 402 -24.14 11.82 9.46
N ALA A 403 -24.05 12.76 8.50
CA ALA A 403 -23.73 14.16 8.74
C ALA A 403 -24.71 14.90 9.68
N GLN A 404 -25.90 14.35 9.92
CA GLN A 404 -26.88 14.90 10.85
C GLN A 404 -26.90 14.19 12.21
N SER A 405 -26.05 13.19 12.41
CA SER A 405 -25.94 12.44 13.66
C SER A 405 -25.02 13.15 14.66
N GLU A 406 -25.27 12.95 15.95
CA GLU A 406 -24.38 13.42 17.02
C GLU A 406 -22.97 12.84 16.88
N THR A 407 -22.85 11.59 16.40
CA THR A 407 -21.57 10.92 16.17
C THR A 407 -20.67 11.69 15.21
N SER A 408 -21.23 12.25 14.13
CA SER A 408 -20.44 13.02 13.16
C SER A 408 -19.76 14.25 13.80
N THR A 409 -20.42 14.88 14.77
CA THR A 409 -19.91 16.08 15.45
C THR A 409 -18.84 15.78 16.50
N GLN A 410 -18.62 14.51 16.85
CA GLN A 410 -17.58 14.13 17.83
C GLN A 410 -16.16 14.45 17.35
N GLU A 411 -15.95 14.52 16.03
CA GLU A 411 -14.66 14.89 15.44
C GLU A 411 -14.42 16.40 15.41
N LEU A 412 -15.44 17.23 15.68
CA LEU A 412 -15.36 18.68 15.51
C LEU A 412 -14.24 19.28 16.37
N ASP A 413 -14.10 18.83 17.62
CA ASP A 413 -13.05 19.29 18.53
C ASP A 413 -11.64 18.98 17.99
N TYR A 414 -11.44 17.85 17.32
CA TYR A 414 -10.17 17.54 16.68
C TYR A 414 -9.86 18.56 15.57
N TRP A 415 -10.82 18.82 14.68
CA TRP A 415 -10.61 19.72 13.54
C TRP A 415 -10.41 21.18 13.97
N LEU A 416 -11.11 21.66 14.99
CA LEU A 416 -11.02 23.07 15.40
C LEU A 416 -9.77 23.39 16.24
N ASN A 417 -9.22 22.41 16.97
CA ASN A 417 -8.15 22.64 17.94
C ASN A 417 -6.73 22.35 17.41
N GLN A 418 -6.55 22.12 16.10
CA GLN A 418 -5.21 22.07 15.52
C GLN A 418 -4.54 23.46 15.62
N PRO A 419 -3.20 23.55 15.62
CA PRO A 419 -2.48 24.80 15.79
C PRO A 419 -2.47 25.66 14.51
N TRP A 420 -3.65 25.99 13.98
CA TRP A 420 -3.84 26.72 12.72
C TRP A 420 -3.14 28.08 12.68
N SER A 421 -2.89 28.71 13.83
CA SER A 421 -2.15 29.98 13.94
C SER A 421 -0.66 29.86 13.64
N GLN A 422 -0.11 28.65 13.55
CA GLN A 422 1.30 28.39 13.25
C GLN A 422 1.58 28.23 11.75
N ILE A 423 0.57 28.46 10.90
CA ILE A 423 0.71 28.35 9.45
C ILE A 423 1.28 29.65 8.87
N SER A 424 2.22 29.51 7.95
CA SER A 424 2.78 30.59 7.14
C SER A 424 2.48 30.33 5.66
N PRO A 425 2.17 31.37 4.86
CA PRO A 425 2.04 31.22 3.41
C PRO A 425 3.34 30.73 2.77
N LEU A 426 3.22 29.96 1.69
CA LEU A 426 4.37 29.50 0.91
C LEU A 426 5.09 30.67 0.24
N PRO A 427 6.43 30.61 0.14
CA PRO A 427 7.19 31.63 -0.55
C PRO A 427 6.99 31.50 -2.07
N VAL A 428 6.62 32.59 -2.74
CA VAL A 428 6.46 32.65 -4.21
C VAL A 428 7.63 33.40 -4.86
N ASP A 429 8.04 32.98 -6.07
CA ASP A 429 9.12 33.66 -6.81
C ASP A 429 8.63 34.96 -7.44
N TYR A 430 7.37 34.98 -7.86
CA TYR A 430 6.74 36.11 -8.53
C TYR A 430 5.60 36.68 -7.67
N THR A 431 5.73 37.95 -7.28
CA THR A 431 4.75 38.66 -6.46
C THR A 431 3.61 39.30 -7.28
N GLN A 432 3.51 39.01 -8.59
CA GLN A 432 2.50 39.63 -9.44
C GLN A 432 1.09 39.14 -9.07
N THR A 433 0.34 40.04 -8.44
CA THR A 433 -1.02 39.91 -7.90
C THR A 433 -2.13 39.64 -8.93
N GLN A 434 -1.82 39.28 -10.19
CA GLN A 434 -2.82 39.21 -11.27
C GLN A 434 -2.72 38.01 -12.23
N SER A 435 -1.78 37.08 -12.07
CA SER A 435 -1.83 35.87 -12.89
C SER A 435 -2.79 34.86 -12.27
N GLU A 436 -3.85 34.52 -13.00
CA GLU A 436 -4.82 33.49 -12.59
C GLU A 436 -4.10 32.13 -12.47
N ASN A 437 -4.25 31.43 -11.35
CA ASN A 437 -3.68 30.09 -11.18
C ASN A 437 -4.52 29.07 -11.97
N THR A 438 -4.28 28.94 -13.27
CA THR A 438 -5.05 28.04 -14.15
C THR A 438 -4.23 26.85 -14.62
N VAL A 439 -4.91 25.81 -15.12
CA VAL A 439 -4.28 24.65 -15.78
C VAL A 439 -3.38 25.09 -16.95
N SER A 440 -3.74 26.16 -17.67
CA SER A 440 -2.89 26.70 -18.75
C SER A 440 -1.54 27.24 -18.27
N ASN A 441 -1.43 27.59 -16.98
CA ASN A 441 -0.20 28.05 -16.35
C ASN A 441 0.48 26.93 -15.56
N ALA A 442 0.05 25.67 -15.70
CA ALA A 442 0.69 24.57 -15.01
C ALA A 442 2.07 24.26 -15.63
N GLY A 443 3.10 24.32 -14.80
CA GLY A 443 4.36 23.63 -15.01
C GLY A 443 4.36 22.31 -14.24
N GLN A 444 5.19 21.37 -14.68
CA GLN A 444 5.40 20.09 -14.00
C GLN A 444 6.89 19.79 -13.91
N VAL A 445 7.33 19.35 -12.73
CA VAL A 445 8.62 18.70 -12.52
C VAL A 445 8.35 17.27 -12.08
N SER A 446 8.99 16.30 -12.73
CA SER A 446 8.88 14.89 -12.39
C SER A 446 10.23 14.37 -11.90
N VAL A 447 10.23 13.79 -10.70
CA VAL A 447 11.39 13.12 -10.11
C VAL A 447 11.03 11.69 -9.76
N LYS A 448 12.03 10.82 -9.63
CA LYS A 448 11.81 9.38 -9.40
C LYS A 448 12.78 8.81 -8.37
N LEU A 449 12.34 7.77 -7.68
CA LEU A 449 13.21 6.79 -7.05
C LEU A 449 13.49 5.64 -8.02
N SER A 450 14.67 5.05 -7.93
CA SER A 450 14.99 3.82 -8.66
C SER A 450 14.11 2.65 -8.20
N VAL A 451 14.08 1.55 -8.97
CA VAL A 451 13.34 0.33 -8.61
C VAL A 451 13.80 -0.23 -7.26
N GLU A 452 15.10 -0.22 -6.98
CA GLU A 452 15.66 -0.69 -5.71
C GLU A 452 15.22 0.19 -4.54
N GLU A 453 15.38 1.50 -4.65
CA GLU A 453 14.94 2.45 -3.62
C GLU A 453 13.42 2.39 -3.40
N THR A 454 12.64 2.18 -4.46
CA THR A 454 11.18 2.05 -4.37
C THR A 454 10.77 0.77 -3.68
N ARG A 455 11.41 -0.36 -4.01
CA ARG A 455 11.19 -1.65 -3.33
C ARG A 455 11.46 -1.52 -1.83
N ASP A 456 12.59 -0.90 -1.48
CA ASP A 456 12.99 -0.73 -0.09
C ASP A 456 12.04 0.20 0.67
N LEU A 457 11.60 1.30 0.03
CA LEU A 457 10.60 2.23 0.56
C LEU A 457 9.25 1.57 0.84
N LEU A 458 8.80 0.69 -0.05
CA LEU A 458 7.53 -0.02 0.11
C LEU A 458 7.64 -1.16 1.13
N GLY A 459 8.80 -1.82 1.19
CA GLY A 459 9.06 -2.96 2.08
C GLY A 459 9.73 -2.56 3.39
N SER A 460 11.02 -2.90 3.48
CA SER A 460 11.83 -2.88 4.72
C SER A 460 11.82 -1.57 5.51
N VAL A 461 11.56 -0.42 4.87
CA VAL A 461 11.47 0.86 5.57
C VAL A 461 10.34 0.86 6.61
N ASN A 462 9.25 0.14 6.33
CA ASN A 462 8.10 0.10 7.23
C ASN A 462 8.36 -0.69 8.51
N GLU A 463 9.30 -1.63 8.49
CA GLU A 463 9.65 -2.49 9.63
C GLU A 463 10.29 -1.72 10.79
N ALA A 464 11.04 -0.65 10.50
CA ALA A 464 11.82 0.07 11.51
C ALA A 464 10.95 0.68 12.62
N TYR A 465 9.79 1.23 12.26
CA TYR A 465 8.89 1.94 13.18
C TYR A 465 7.42 1.59 12.99
N ASN A 466 7.11 0.44 12.38
CA ASN A 466 5.76 0.00 12.03
C ASN A 466 4.98 1.09 11.26
N THR A 467 5.63 1.69 10.26
CA THR A 467 5.07 2.79 9.48
C THR A 467 4.23 2.29 8.31
N GLN A 468 3.54 3.23 7.68
CA GLN A 468 2.95 3.10 6.36
C GLN A 468 3.61 4.08 5.41
N ILE A 469 3.44 3.84 4.10
CA ILE A 469 4.03 4.67 3.05
C ILE A 469 3.79 6.17 3.22
N ASN A 470 2.57 6.59 3.59
CA ASN A 470 2.26 8.00 3.81
C ASN A 470 3.03 8.60 5.00
N ASP A 471 3.33 7.82 6.04
CA ASP A 471 4.11 8.30 7.18
C ASP A 471 5.52 8.71 6.71
N ILE A 472 6.11 7.94 5.80
CA ILE A 472 7.45 8.19 5.24
C ILE A 472 7.44 9.31 4.21
N LEU A 473 6.50 9.28 3.26
CA LEU A 473 6.38 10.31 2.22
C LEU A 473 6.13 11.69 2.85
N LEU A 474 5.24 11.77 3.84
CA LEU A 474 4.93 13.02 4.51
C LEU A 474 6.03 13.47 5.48
N SER A 475 6.80 12.55 6.06
CA SER A 475 8.01 12.90 6.81
C SER A 475 9.04 13.60 5.92
N ALA A 476 9.33 13.04 4.75
CA ALA A 476 10.23 13.66 3.78
C ALA A 476 9.70 15.04 3.33
N LEU A 477 8.38 15.17 3.11
CA LEU A 477 7.77 16.41 2.67
C LEU A 477 7.87 17.50 3.74
N ALA A 478 7.61 17.15 5.01
CA ALA A 478 7.73 18.07 6.13
C ALA A 478 9.16 18.58 6.28
N ILE A 479 10.16 17.68 6.20
CA ILE A 479 11.59 18.07 6.23
C ILE A 479 11.92 18.99 5.06
N SER A 480 11.59 18.60 3.83
CA SER A 480 11.91 19.41 2.63
C SER A 480 11.26 20.79 2.66
N SER A 481 10.04 20.87 3.18
CA SER A 481 9.30 22.12 3.30
C SER A 481 9.85 23.02 4.39
N ALA A 482 10.31 22.44 5.51
CA ALA A 482 10.98 23.19 6.55
C ALA A 482 12.32 23.76 6.08
N GLU A 483 13.10 22.98 5.34
CA GLU A 483 14.36 23.45 4.75
C GLU A 483 14.14 24.55 3.67
N TRP A 484 12.98 24.55 3.00
CA TRP A 484 12.64 25.56 2.00
C TRP A 484 12.08 26.85 2.62
N THR A 485 11.16 26.71 3.57
CA THR A 485 10.40 27.84 4.12
C THR A 485 10.98 28.40 5.42
N GLY A 486 11.82 27.63 6.11
CA GLY A 486 12.30 27.94 7.45
C GLY A 486 11.27 27.72 8.57
N ASN A 487 10.07 27.24 8.24
CA ASN A 487 9.00 26.94 9.22
C ASN A 487 9.01 25.45 9.57
N SER A 488 8.82 25.10 10.84
CA SER A 488 8.71 23.70 11.29
C SER A 488 7.33 23.09 11.04
N THR A 489 6.39 23.85 10.48
CA THR A 489 5.03 23.43 10.18
C THR A 489 4.76 23.50 8.69
N ILE A 490 3.95 22.55 8.19
CA ILE A 490 3.41 22.56 6.84
C ILE A 490 1.93 22.21 6.88
N LEU A 491 1.11 22.97 6.17
CA LEU A 491 -0.30 22.67 5.95
C LEU A 491 -0.48 22.09 4.55
N ILE A 492 -1.06 20.89 4.47
CA ILE A 492 -1.38 20.19 3.22
C ILE A 492 -2.86 19.81 3.20
N ASP A 493 -3.46 19.77 2.00
CA ASP A 493 -4.65 18.99 1.74
C ASP A 493 -4.20 17.56 1.40
N LEU A 494 -4.51 16.62 2.28
CA LEU A 494 -4.22 15.21 2.06
C LEU A 494 -5.40 14.52 1.39
N GLU A 495 -5.12 13.81 0.29
CA GLU A 495 -6.10 12.96 -0.37
C GLU A 495 -6.06 11.54 0.20
N GLY A 496 -7.22 11.05 0.65
CA GLY A 496 -7.45 9.67 1.05
C GLY A 496 -8.39 8.95 0.07
N HIS A 497 -8.44 7.62 0.14
CA HIS A 497 -9.30 6.82 -0.74
C HIS A 497 -10.81 7.00 -0.46
N GLY A 498 -11.18 7.44 0.76
CA GLY A 498 -12.54 7.76 1.19
C GLY A 498 -13.54 6.58 1.17
N ARG A 499 -13.01 5.35 1.30
CA ARG A 499 -13.78 4.09 1.39
C ARG A 499 -13.68 3.54 2.81
N GLU A 500 -13.96 4.40 3.77
CA GLU A 500 -13.85 4.10 5.20
C GLU A 500 -15.04 3.26 5.67
N GLU A 501 -14.78 2.35 6.61
CA GLU A 501 -15.82 1.50 7.24
C GLU A 501 -16.62 2.28 8.28
N LEU A 502 -17.45 3.23 7.82
CA LEU A 502 -18.33 4.02 8.69
C LEU A 502 -19.60 3.28 9.10
N PHE A 503 -20.04 2.28 8.32
CA PHE A 503 -21.30 1.58 8.50
C PHE A 503 -21.11 0.07 8.35
N GLU A 504 -21.70 -0.72 9.24
CA GLU A 504 -21.60 -2.19 9.21
C GLU A 504 -22.31 -2.80 7.99
N ASP A 505 -23.33 -2.14 7.44
CA ASP A 505 -24.16 -2.61 6.33
C ASP A 505 -23.71 -2.07 4.96
N VAL A 506 -22.48 -1.58 4.86
CA VAL A 506 -21.90 -1.02 3.63
C VAL A 506 -20.66 -1.80 3.20
N ASP A 507 -20.63 -2.15 1.93
CA ASP A 507 -19.46 -2.68 1.24
C ASP A 507 -19.13 -1.78 0.05
N LEU A 508 -17.93 -1.21 0.04
CA LEU A 508 -17.40 -0.36 -1.02
C LEU A 508 -16.25 -1.01 -1.80
N SER A 509 -15.94 -2.28 -1.55
CA SER A 509 -14.77 -2.98 -2.13
C SER A 509 -14.79 -3.10 -3.65
N ARG A 510 -15.98 -3.00 -4.27
CA ARG A 510 -16.18 -3.06 -5.72
C ARG A 510 -17.03 -1.93 -6.29
N THR A 511 -17.39 -0.93 -5.48
CA THR A 511 -18.26 0.15 -5.93
C THR A 511 -17.46 1.14 -6.79
N VAL A 512 -17.84 1.32 -8.04
CA VAL A 512 -17.28 2.37 -8.90
C VAL A 512 -17.91 3.72 -8.53
N GLY A 513 -17.09 4.77 -8.47
CA GLY A 513 -17.48 6.13 -8.13
C GLY A 513 -16.27 6.98 -7.69
N TRP A 514 -16.49 8.26 -7.40
CA TRP A 514 -15.42 9.12 -6.85
C TRP A 514 -15.55 9.22 -5.33
N PHE A 515 -14.71 8.49 -4.61
CA PHE A 515 -14.77 8.39 -3.15
C PHE A 515 -13.79 9.31 -2.43
N THR A 516 -12.83 9.92 -3.12
CA THR A 516 -11.71 10.66 -2.53
C THR A 516 -12.14 11.53 -1.35
N SER A 517 -11.54 11.30 -0.19
CA SER A 517 -11.63 12.22 0.95
C SER A 517 -10.53 13.27 0.82
N LEU A 518 -10.87 14.55 0.94
CA LEU A 518 -9.93 15.66 0.91
C LEU A 518 -10.03 16.42 2.24
N PHE A 519 -8.93 16.53 2.97
CA PHE A 519 -8.92 17.15 4.29
C PHE A 519 -7.57 17.79 4.63
N PRO A 520 -7.57 18.88 5.42
CA PRO A 520 -6.36 19.57 5.82
C PRO A 520 -5.61 18.77 6.90
N VAL A 521 -4.29 18.69 6.73
CA VAL A 521 -3.36 18.11 7.70
C VAL A 521 -2.26 19.13 7.97
N LEU A 522 -2.14 19.55 9.22
CA LEU A 522 -1.01 20.35 9.69
C LEU A 522 0.02 19.40 10.27
N LEU A 523 1.16 19.27 9.59
CA LEU A 523 2.30 18.49 10.08
C LEU A 523 3.29 19.41 10.76
N GLN A 524 3.73 19.02 11.95
CA GLN A 524 4.72 19.75 12.73
C GLN A 524 5.94 18.87 12.96
N LEU A 525 7.12 19.37 12.58
CA LEU A 525 8.38 18.72 12.93
C LEU A 525 8.65 18.82 14.43
N PRO A 526 9.21 17.76 15.05
CA PRO A 526 9.70 17.82 16.42
C PRO A 526 10.85 18.83 16.56
N THR A 527 11.17 19.21 17.80
CA THR A 527 12.25 20.18 18.08
C THR A 527 13.66 19.63 17.85
N ASP A 528 13.80 18.30 17.81
CA ASP A 528 15.06 17.66 17.47
C ASP A 528 15.06 17.22 16.01
N ASP A 529 16.22 17.28 15.36
CA ASP A 529 16.36 16.99 13.93
C ASP A 529 16.63 15.50 13.65
N LYS A 530 16.40 14.59 14.61
CA LYS A 530 16.68 13.16 14.38
C LYS A 530 15.57 12.54 13.53
N LEU A 531 15.97 11.81 12.48
CA LEU A 531 15.02 11.15 11.57
C LEU A 531 14.05 10.20 12.30
N ALA A 532 14.52 9.45 13.30
CA ALA A 532 13.66 8.60 14.13
C ALA A 532 12.55 9.40 14.84
N SER A 533 12.89 10.57 15.40
CA SER A 533 11.93 11.44 16.09
C SER A 533 10.90 12.01 15.10
N VAL A 534 11.37 12.45 13.92
CA VAL A 534 10.49 12.96 12.85
C VAL A 534 9.52 11.88 12.39
N ILE A 535 10.00 10.70 12.04
CA ILE A 535 9.17 9.60 11.52
C ILE A 535 8.10 9.19 12.54
N LYS A 536 8.50 8.98 13.81
CA LYS A 536 7.58 8.64 14.89
C LYS A 536 6.54 9.74 15.13
N SER A 537 6.98 11.00 15.17
CA SER A 537 6.08 12.15 15.38
C SER A 537 5.06 12.30 14.26
N ILE A 538 5.49 12.22 12.99
CA ILE A 538 4.60 12.33 11.83
C ILE A 538 3.63 11.15 11.77
N LYS A 539 4.09 9.91 12.05
CA LYS A 539 3.22 8.74 12.19
C LYS A 539 2.10 9.00 13.21
N GLU A 540 2.44 9.45 14.42
CA GLU A 540 1.43 9.71 15.46
C GLU A 540 0.47 10.85 15.09
N GLN A 541 0.96 11.91 14.45
CA GLN A 541 0.10 12.99 13.94
C GLN A 541 -0.91 12.48 12.91
N LEU A 542 -0.48 11.59 12.01
CA LEU A 542 -1.37 10.98 11.01
C LEU A 542 -2.35 9.98 11.63
N ARG A 543 -1.92 9.22 12.65
CA ARG A 543 -2.80 8.27 13.37
C ARG A 543 -3.82 8.97 14.28
N ALA A 544 -3.55 10.20 14.72
CA ALA A 544 -4.50 11.02 15.47
C ALA A 544 -5.70 11.51 14.63
N ILE A 545 -5.60 11.47 13.29
CA ILE A 545 -6.67 11.90 12.39
C ILE A 545 -7.86 10.93 12.51
N PRO A 546 -9.05 11.39 12.95
CA PRO A 546 -10.21 10.52 13.12
C PRO A 546 -10.70 10.01 11.77
N ASN A 547 -11.06 8.72 11.72
CA ASN A 547 -11.64 8.07 10.54
C ASN A 547 -10.92 8.39 9.22
N ARG A 548 -9.58 8.52 9.28
CA ARG A 548 -8.72 8.85 8.13
C ARG A 548 -9.17 10.11 7.37
N GLY A 549 -9.77 11.05 8.08
CA GLY A 549 -10.11 12.39 7.58
C GLY A 549 -11.43 12.50 6.81
N ILE A 550 -12.16 11.42 6.58
CA ILE A 550 -13.43 11.47 5.83
C ILE A 550 -14.47 12.39 6.50
N GLY A 551 -14.46 12.48 7.83
CA GLY A 551 -15.38 13.30 8.61
C GLY A 551 -15.24 14.79 8.36
N TYR A 552 -14.06 15.29 7.97
CA TYR A 552 -13.85 16.69 7.64
C TYR A 552 -14.79 17.16 6.51
N GLY A 553 -14.80 16.44 5.39
CA GLY A 553 -15.66 16.76 4.25
C GLY A 553 -17.14 16.61 4.59
N ILE A 554 -17.50 15.61 5.40
CA ILE A 554 -18.87 15.41 5.87
C ILE A 554 -19.34 16.63 6.69
N LEU A 555 -18.54 17.08 7.65
CA LEU A 555 -18.85 18.26 8.47
C LEU A 555 -18.88 19.55 7.62
N ARG A 556 -17.93 19.70 6.70
CA ARG A 556 -17.78 20.91 5.86
C ARG A 556 -18.90 21.08 4.83
N TYR A 557 -19.38 19.99 4.23
CA TYR A 557 -20.28 20.07 3.07
C TYR A 557 -21.68 19.50 3.31
N LEU A 558 -21.85 18.54 4.23
CA LEU A 558 -23.11 17.84 4.41
C LEU A 558 -23.84 18.19 5.72
N CYS A 559 -23.11 18.64 6.76
CA CYS A 559 -23.72 19.01 8.03
C CYS A 559 -24.58 20.28 7.86
N LYS A 560 -25.86 20.20 8.28
CA LYS A 560 -26.81 21.31 8.14
C LYS A 560 -26.76 22.32 9.29
N ASP A 561 -26.03 22.01 10.36
CA ASP A 561 -25.80 22.96 11.43
C ASP A 561 -24.88 24.08 10.92
N THR A 562 -25.46 25.28 10.76
CA THR A 562 -24.75 26.43 10.24
C THR A 562 -23.60 26.89 11.12
N ALA A 563 -23.67 26.67 12.45
CA ALA A 563 -22.59 27.04 13.35
C ALA A 563 -21.38 26.13 13.15
N VAL A 564 -21.62 24.80 13.11
CA VAL A 564 -20.57 23.82 12.80
C VAL A 564 -19.94 24.09 11.44
N ASN A 565 -20.79 24.33 10.44
CA ASN A 565 -20.35 24.61 9.07
C ASN A 565 -19.46 25.86 8.99
N GLN A 566 -19.86 26.96 9.64
CA GLN A 566 -19.06 28.19 9.71
C GLN A 566 -17.73 27.99 10.44
N GLN A 567 -17.72 27.22 11.53
CA GLN A 567 -16.50 26.91 12.28
C GLN A 567 -15.52 26.11 11.41
N ILE A 568 -15.98 25.06 10.74
CA ILE A 568 -15.13 24.24 9.86
C ILE A 568 -14.63 25.07 8.66
N GLN A 569 -15.45 25.94 8.09
CA GLN A 569 -15.03 26.85 7.00
C GLN A 569 -14.00 27.90 7.43
N SER A 570 -13.81 28.13 8.74
CA SER A 570 -12.77 29.02 9.26
C SER A 570 -11.37 28.38 9.26
N ILE A 571 -11.29 27.07 9.06
CA ILE A 571 -10.01 26.36 8.95
C ILE A 571 -9.27 26.85 7.68
N PRO A 572 -7.99 27.25 7.78
CA PRO A 572 -7.23 27.75 6.65
C PRO A 572 -7.19 26.76 5.48
N THR A 573 -7.30 27.29 4.25
CA THR A 573 -7.17 26.48 3.03
C THR A 573 -5.68 26.16 2.79
N PRO A 574 -5.30 24.89 2.62
CA PRO A 574 -3.91 24.52 2.28
C PRO A 574 -3.50 25.02 0.89
N GLU A 575 -2.23 25.41 0.75
CA GLU A 575 -1.64 25.80 -0.54
C GLU A 575 -1.01 24.60 -1.29
N ILE A 576 -0.91 23.45 -0.64
CA ILE A 576 -0.35 22.20 -1.17
C ILE A 576 -1.42 21.12 -1.14
N SER A 577 -1.59 20.38 -2.22
CA SER A 577 -2.30 19.09 -2.21
C SER A 577 -1.29 17.95 -2.35
N PHE A 578 -1.49 16.87 -1.58
CA PHE A 578 -0.67 15.67 -1.60
C PHE A 578 -1.52 14.43 -1.82
N ASN A 579 -1.13 13.59 -2.77
CA ASN A 579 -1.82 12.34 -3.07
C ASN A 579 -0.82 11.21 -3.37
N TYR A 580 -1.06 10.03 -2.81
CA TYR A 580 -0.38 8.79 -3.15
C TYR A 580 -1.37 7.80 -3.77
N LEU A 581 -1.17 7.48 -5.06
CA LEU A 581 -2.08 6.67 -5.87
C LEU A 581 -1.82 5.15 -5.79
N GLY A 582 -0.83 4.74 -4.98
CA GLY A 582 -0.42 3.35 -4.83
C GLY A 582 0.33 2.80 -6.05
N GLN A 583 0.38 1.48 -6.11
CA GLN A 583 1.02 0.73 -7.20
C GLN A 583 0.04 0.55 -8.37
N PHE A 584 0.29 1.20 -9.51
CA PHE A 584 -0.61 1.19 -10.65
C PHE A 584 -0.32 0.03 -11.64
N ASP A 585 0.91 -0.50 -11.64
CA ASP A 585 1.36 -1.59 -12.52
C ASP A 585 0.52 -2.87 -12.43
N GLN A 586 -0.08 -3.13 -11.27
CA GLN A 586 -0.79 -4.37 -11.02
C GLN A 586 -2.06 -4.52 -11.87
N VAL A 587 -2.63 -3.41 -12.35
CA VAL A 587 -3.87 -3.42 -13.13
C VAL A 587 -3.62 -3.94 -14.56
N THR A 588 -2.44 -3.67 -15.12
CA THR A 588 -2.07 -4.08 -16.49
C THR A 588 -1.67 -5.55 -16.55
N SER A 589 -0.94 -6.04 -15.54
CA SER A 589 -0.44 -7.42 -15.50
C SER A 589 -1.56 -8.48 -15.52
N GLN A 590 -2.71 -8.20 -14.89
CA GLN A 590 -3.83 -9.16 -14.77
C GLN A 590 -4.70 -9.28 -16.02
N THR A 591 -4.82 -8.20 -16.79
CA THR A 591 -5.71 -8.16 -17.96
C THR A 591 -5.03 -8.68 -19.23
N GLY A 592 -3.69 -8.71 -19.23
CA GLY A 592 -2.88 -8.91 -20.44
C GLY A 592 -2.80 -7.66 -21.32
N TRP A 593 -3.42 -6.55 -20.91
CA TRP A 593 -3.34 -5.25 -21.58
C TRP A 593 -2.29 -4.39 -20.93
N LYS A 594 -1.52 -3.65 -21.74
CA LYS A 594 -0.45 -2.78 -21.25
C LYS A 594 -0.86 -1.32 -21.37
N LEU A 595 -0.32 -0.45 -20.54
CA LEU A 595 -0.41 0.99 -20.80
C LEU A 595 0.39 1.31 -22.06
N ALA A 596 -0.19 2.16 -22.89
CA ALA A 596 0.46 2.66 -24.07
C ALA A 596 1.29 3.91 -23.72
N SER A 597 2.39 4.14 -24.43
CA SER A 597 3.28 5.28 -24.17
C SER A 597 2.79 6.60 -24.76
N GLU A 598 1.81 6.55 -25.66
CA GLU A 598 1.23 7.74 -26.29
C GLU A 598 0.37 8.55 -25.29
N SER A 599 0.29 9.87 -25.52
CA SER A 599 -0.51 10.80 -24.72
C SER A 599 -2.00 10.44 -24.77
N THR A 600 -2.68 10.54 -23.62
CA THR A 600 -4.15 10.45 -23.51
C THR A 600 -4.85 11.75 -23.90
N GLY A 601 -4.12 12.75 -24.40
CA GLY A 601 -4.63 14.10 -24.62
C GLY A 601 -4.80 14.89 -23.32
N ALA A 602 -5.19 16.17 -23.44
CA ALA A 602 -5.45 17.00 -22.27
C ALA A 602 -6.66 16.44 -21.51
N ASN A 603 -6.50 16.20 -20.21
CA ASN A 603 -7.56 15.60 -19.39
C ASN A 603 -8.45 16.65 -18.69
N GLN A 604 -8.04 17.91 -18.72
CA GLN A 604 -8.72 19.04 -18.11
C GLN A 604 -8.75 20.25 -19.04
N SER A 605 -9.73 21.13 -18.84
CA SER A 605 -9.77 22.42 -19.53
C SER A 605 -8.59 23.31 -19.12
N SER A 606 -7.93 23.93 -20.09
CA SER A 606 -6.85 24.89 -19.83
C SER A 606 -7.29 26.12 -19.02
N LYS A 607 -8.59 26.45 -19.02
CA LYS A 607 -9.17 27.57 -18.26
C LYS A 607 -9.54 27.20 -16.82
N GLN A 608 -9.38 25.94 -16.43
CA GLN A 608 -9.76 25.51 -15.10
C GLN A 608 -8.81 26.10 -14.06
N THR A 609 -9.37 26.63 -12.98
CA THR A 609 -8.59 27.15 -11.85
C THR A 609 -7.97 25.98 -11.09
N ARG A 610 -6.75 26.19 -10.62
CA ARG A 610 -6.05 25.30 -9.71
C ARG A 610 -6.20 25.83 -8.29
N ASN A 611 -6.71 24.99 -7.42
CA ASN A 611 -7.05 25.37 -6.04
C ASN A 611 -5.81 25.43 -5.13
N HIS A 612 -4.73 24.74 -5.53
CA HIS A 612 -3.47 24.68 -4.80
C HIS A 612 -2.35 25.31 -5.63
N LEU A 613 -1.35 25.87 -4.93
CA LEU A 613 -0.13 26.38 -5.56
C LEU A 613 0.77 25.25 -6.03
N LEU A 614 0.84 24.17 -5.23
CA LEU A 614 1.56 22.94 -5.51
C LEU A 614 0.63 21.74 -5.39
N ASN A 615 0.65 20.86 -6.38
CA ASN A 615 0.05 19.53 -6.29
C ASN A 615 1.17 18.50 -6.39
N ILE A 616 1.28 17.63 -5.40
CA ILE A 616 2.30 16.59 -5.31
C ILE A 616 1.59 15.25 -5.46
N ILE A 617 1.84 14.56 -6.57
CA ILE A 617 1.22 13.28 -6.88
C ILE A 617 2.30 12.22 -6.92
N CYS A 618 2.17 11.21 -6.08
CA CYS A 618 3.07 10.08 -5.98
C CYS A 618 2.38 8.82 -6.53
N LEU A 619 3.04 8.07 -7.41
CA LEU A 619 2.52 6.82 -7.95
C LEU A 619 3.68 5.88 -8.28
N VAL A 620 3.45 4.56 -8.18
CA VAL A 620 4.44 3.56 -8.57
C VAL A 620 4.07 2.99 -9.94
N VAL A 621 4.96 3.18 -10.91
CA VAL A 621 4.86 2.67 -12.29
C VAL A 621 6.20 2.07 -12.73
N ASP A 622 6.13 0.93 -13.40
CA ASP A 622 7.25 0.06 -13.76
C ASP A 622 8.20 -0.22 -12.57
N GLY A 623 7.65 -0.33 -11.36
CA GLY A 623 8.40 -0.53 -10.12
C GLY A 623 9.17 0.70 -9.61
N GLU A 624 9.04 1.87 -10.24
CA GLU A 624 9.64 3.13 -9.80
C GLU A 624 8.58 4.03 -9.15
N LEU A 625 8.88 4.62 -8.00
CA LEU A 625 8.08 5.72 -7.44
C LEU A 625 8.34 6.98 -8.27
N GLN A 626 7.35 7.40 -9.04
CA GLN A 626 7.30 8.69 -9.70
C GLN A 626 6.59 9.71 -8.81
N ILE A 627 7.18 10.90 -8.71
CA ILE A 627 6.66 12.03 -7.93
C ILE A 627 6.55 13.23 -8.87
N ASP A 628 5.32 13.64 -9.15
CA ASP A 628 5.01 14.77 -10.00
C ASP A 628 4.66 15.99 -9.15
N TRP A 629 5.44 17.06 -9.33
CA TRP A 629 5.25 18.37 -8.74
C TRP A 629 4.63 19.29 -9.78
N ILE A 630 3.33 19.50 -9.67
CA ILE A 630 2.58 20.38 -10.56
C ILE A 630 2.45 21.74 -9.88
N TYR A 631 2.84 22.81 -10.54
CA TYR A 631 2.93 24.16 -9.95
C TYR A 631 2.50 25.24 -10.93
N SER A 632 2.16 26.44 -10.46
CA SER A 632 1.89 27.56 -11.36
C SER A 632 3.20 28.18 -11.86
N SER A 633 3.46 28.11 -13.16
CA SER A 633 4.61 28.78 -13.80
C SER A 633 4.54 30.30 -13.72
N SER A 634 3.38 30.84 -13.31
CA SER A 634 3.20 32.28 -13.07
C SER A 634 3.55 32.69 -11.64
N LEU A 635 3.70 31.74 -10.71
CA LEU A 635 4.03 31.99 -9.30
C LEU A 635 5.42 31.47 -8.91
N HIS A 636 5.87 30.38 -9.55
CA HIS A 636 7.20 29.82 -9.35
C HIS A 636 7.96 29.61 -10.66
N THR A 637 9.28 29.68 -10.57
CA THR A 637 10.19 29.22 -11.61
C THR A 637 10.27 27.68 -11.59
N SER A 638 10.57 27.07 -12.74
CA SER A 638 10.86 25.63 -12.79
C SER A 638 12.06 25.27 -11.92
N ALA A 639 13.06 26.15 -11.80
CA ALA A 639 14.23 25.91 -10.97
C ALA A 639 13.90 25.83 -9.47
N THR A 640 13.00 26.67 -8.97
CA THR A 640 12.56 26.61 -7.55
C THR A 640 11.89 25.29 -7.25
N VAL A 641 10.96 24.86 -8.11
CA VAL A 641 10.23 23.60 -7.90
C VAL A 641 11.11 22.38 -8.14
N ASP A 642 12.04 22.42 -9.10
CA ASP A 642 13.02 21.36 -9.31
C ASP A 642 13.94 21.21 -8.10
N ASN A 643 14.47 22.29 -7.54
CA ASN A 643 15.27 22.23 -6.32
C ASN A 643 14.50 21.63 -5.14
N LEU A 644 13.21 21.95 -5.00
CA LEU A 644 12.34 21.39 -3.97
C LEU A 644 12.09 19.89 -4.21
N ALA A 645 11.80 19.47 -5.44
CA ALA A 645 11.58 18.08 -5.82
C ALA A 645 12.84 17.21 -5.61
N GLN A 646 14.02 17.73 -6.00
CA GLN A 646 15.30 17.04 -5.77
C GLN A 646 15.63 16.92 -4.28
N ARG A 647 15.32 17.97 -3.49
CA ARG A 647 15.45 17.94 -2.03
C ARG A 647 14.52 16.92 -1.39
N TYR A 648 13.30 16.80 -1.87
CA TYR A 648 12.35 15.78 -1.44
C TYR A 648 12.86 14.36 -1.70
N VAL A 649 13.37 14.09 -2.92
CA VAL A 649 14.00 12.81 -3.24
C VAL A 649 15.22 12.53 -2.36
N LYS A 650 16.06 13.53 -2.10
CA LYS A 650 17.20 13.40 -1.20
C LYS A 650 16.76 12.99 0.21
N ASN A 651 15.74 13.66 0.76
CA ASN A 651 15.23 13.37 2.10
C ASN A 651 14.56 11.99 2.17
N LEU A 652 13.86 11.55 1.12
CA LEU A 652 13.38 10.18 1.00
C LEU A 652 14.51 9.16 1.07
N LYS A 653 15.58 9.35 0.28
CA LYS A 653 16.75 8.46 0.31
C LYS A 653 17.41 8.42 1.68
N SER A 654 17.56 9.56 2.35
CA SER A 654 18.09 9.61 3.72
C SER A 654 17.19 8.88 4.72
N ILE A 655 15.86 8.93 4.58
CA ILE A 655 14.95 8.14 5.42
C ILE A 655 15.06 6.64 5.11
N ILE A 656 15.16 6.26 3.84
CA ILE A 656 15.36 4.85 3.44
C ILE A 656 16.64 4.30 4.07
N GLU A 657 17.77 4.99 3.87
CA GLU A 657 19.07 4.63 4.45
C GLU A 657 19.02 4.55 5.98
N HIS A 658 18.33 5.51 6.63
CA HIS A 658 18.15 5.51 8.08
C HIS A 658 17.38 4.27 8.54
N CYS A 659 16.23 3.97 7.94
CA CYS A 659 15.38 2.85 8.37
C CYS A 659 16.03 1.48 8.12
N GLN A 660 17.02 1.40 7.23
CA GLN A 660 17.81 0.19 7.01
C GLN A 660 19.00 0.06 7.97
N SER A 661 19.30 1.09 8.77
CA SER A 661 20.40 1.04 9.74
C SER A 661 20.07 0.13 10.92
N GLU A 662 21.10 -0.50 11.51
CA GLU A 662 20.92 -1.43 12.63
C GLU A 662 20.31 -0.78 13.87
N ASP A 663 20.46 0.54 14.04
CA ASP A 663 19.92 1.28 15.18
C ASP A 663 18.52 1.85 14.94
N ALA A 664 17.98 1.74 13.71
CA ALA A 664 16.66 2.25 13.38
C ALA A 664 15.57 1.24 13.74
N PHE A 665 15.23 1.24 15.01
CA PHE A 665 14.11 0.47 15.52
C PHE A 665 13.39 1.23 16.64
N GLY A 666 12.07 1.10 16.69
CA GLY A 666 11.33 1.44 17.90
C GLY A 666 9.84 1.55 17.69
N TYR A 667 9.13 1.51 18.80
CA TYR A 667 7.67 1.59 18.79
C TYR A 667 7.17 3.02 19.00
N THR A 668 5.92 3.25 18.60
CA THR A 668 5.15 4.45 18.91
C THR A 668 3.87 4.08 19.67
N PRO A 669 3.22 5.03 20.36
CA PRO A 669 1.97 4.77 21.08
C PRO A 669 0.89 4.07 20.25
N SER A 670 0.76 4.40 18.97
CA SER A 670 -0.21 3.76 18.08
C SER A 670 0.04 2.27 17.80
N ASP A 671 1.22 1.74 18.13
CA ASP A 671 1.51 0.30 18.08
C ASP A 671 0.88 -0.45 19.27
N PHE A 672 0.57 0.26 20.36
CA PHE A 672 -0.05 -0.28 21.57
C PHE A 672 -1.28 0.55 21.98
N PRO A 673 -2.33 0.61 21.15
CA PRO A 673 -3.45 1.53 21.34
C PRO A 673 -4.18 1.32 22.68
N ASP A 674 -4.19 0.10 23.22
CA ASP A 674 -4.82 -0.22 24.50
C ASP A 674 -4.00 0.23 25.72
N ALA A 675 -2.70 0.53 25.55
CA ALA A 675 -1.81 0.91 26.64
C ALA A 675 -2.00 2.37 27.09
N GLN A 676 -2.55 3.23 26.22
CA GLN A 676 -2.80 4.66 26.49
C GLN A 676 -1.57 5.43 27.01
N LEU A 677 -0.39 5.11 26.49
CA LEU A 677 0.88 5.74 26.85
C LEU A 677 1.21 6.88 25.88
N ASN A 678 1.90 7.92 26.36
CA ASN A 678 2.60 8.84 25.48
C ASN A 678 4.00 8.29 25.08
N GLN A 679 4.67 8.91 24.12
CA GLN A 679 5.96 8.40 23.62
C GLN A 679 7.03 8.31 24.72
N LEU A 680 7.10 9.28 25.64
CA LEU A 680 8.08 9.26 26.74
C LEU A 680 7.80 8.10 27.71
N GLU A 681 6.53 7.89 28.06
CA GLU A 681 6.12 6.77 28.93
C GLU A 681 6.40 5.41 28.27
N LEU A 682 6.18 5.31 26.95
CA LEU A 682 6.50 4.10 26.19
C LEU A 682 8.01 3.84 26.15
N ASP A 683 8.81 4.87 25.87
CA ASP A 683 10.27 4.75 25.84
C ASP A 683 10.82 4.37 27.22
N GLU A 684 10.32 4.98 28.31
CA GLU A 684 10.68 4.61 29.69
C GLU A 684 10.30 3.16 30.04
N LEU A 685 9.14 2.69 29.58
CA LEU A 685 8.69 1.32 29.76
C LEU A 685 9.59 0.33 29.03
N LEU A 686 9.92 0.59 27.77
CA LEU A 686 10.79 -0.26 26.96
C LEU A 686 12.21 -0.33 27.56
N GLU A 687 12.77 0.80 27.98
CA GLU A 687 14.07 0.83 28.67
C GLU A 687 14.08 0.03 29.99
N SER A 688 12.93 -0.12 30.64
CA SER A 688 12.80 -0.91 31.86
C SER A 688 12.73 -2.42 31.61
N LEU A 689 12.31 -2.84 30.41
CA LEU A 689 12.23 -4.24 30.00
C LEU A 689 13.56 -4.79 29.48
N ASP A 690 14.43 -3.91 28.97
CA ASP A 690 15.78 -4.27 28.50
C ASP A 690 16.83 -4.37 29.64
N LYS A 691 16.46 -3.98 30.87
CA LYS A 691 17.29 -4.07 32.10
C LYS A 691 16.93 -5.30 32.93
#